data_AF-A0A4S3TL67-F1
#
_entry.id   AF-A0A4S3TL67-F1
#
_cell.length_a   1.000
_cell.length_b   1.000
_cell.length_c   1.000
_cell.angle_alpha   90.00
_cell.angle_beta   90.00
_cell.angle_gamma   90.00
#
_symmetry.space_group_name_H-M   'P 1'
#
loop_
_entity.id
_entity.type
_entity.pdbx_description
1 polymer ?
#
loop_
_entity_poly.entity_id
_entity_poly.type
_entity_poly.pdbx_seq_one_letter_code
_entity_poly.pdbx_strand_id
1 'polypeptide(L)'
;MAGDDVRRRDYLKMAALGGGVTAIAGCSTVRDDEPSDVARGNGGPDPPEIPSLRLDTADFASVRQFDNENYERIHATRKRRAIETLLSDPTVNDYVSDWIGGFEAYEVLTNHLETISLQGPTGLDVQAEGFPDGEEAVFEVTATNRRTIYGLVDRHRDELVALETTDPIDVSWTVTQNPSQMAIGQLIHQTESVRNAFGDVTEYEWYPSWKGAAGGYAGIGQADLPHGAGSTAVMHVNDDGDLRIISAFIDGTDIENPEIVDVAVLENAVEFPLPELAETIEPAETSLLEVVPGVPTEQRPYYTANDGYHRVEPPEESFERDGWAVEWEPADTQGVTLSASYDGSPVFAAMNAPVTYTAYYLPPREGRNTLEWYFPDGDTVFNGDLLFWDIHGTVAGGPGMLGRLDFPARDRTPSGFQIKTHFHPSAVGQESVDFHSGIRFGPYNYDIAYEFYADGVFAPVFRRTGPGFTTKFVQQARENAETYGDSGSYVEPVLQHYISAQAIDITPGTEDGAAVELFDGDEWTTPEEEFYLEGEPGGVVRFRNPDGSETIDAVLDDDVEVVVVRRDESEIGPGESSAQRLVDEGTHSAFSHPAQYVDGRPIQGERLVVWLLMLGSTNQMPHPSGLTNFVTTNRLWLSGY
;
A
#
# COMPACT_ATOMS: atom_id res chain seq x y z
N MET A 1 -10.47 10.77 -51.78
CA MET A 1 -11.32 9.55 -51.83
C MET A 1 -10.77 8.61 -50.79
N ALA A 2 -11.61 8.31 -49.81
CA ALA A 2 -11.32 7.55 -48.61
C ALA A 2 -11.11 6.05 -48.89
N GLY A 3 -10.46 5.38 -47.95
CA GLY A 3 -10.23 3.95 -47.93
C GLY A 3 -9.55 3.56 -46.61
N ASP A 4 -10.33 3.72 -45.53
CA ASP A 4 -10.16 3.42 -44.11
C ASP A 4 -8.96 2.56 -43.65
N ASP A 5 -8.10 3.19 -42.85
CA ASP A 5 -7.30 2.55 -41.81
C ASP A 5 -8.18 2.32 -40.58
N VAL A 6 -8.44 1.06 -40.26
CA VAL A 6 -9.14 0.67 -39.03
C VAL A 6 -8.20 0.89 -37.85
N ARG A 7 -8.58 1.78 -36.93
CA ARG A 7 -7.79 2.11 -35.73
C ARG A 7 -7.94 1.00 -34.68
N ARG A 8 -6.83 0.65 -34.04
CA ARG A 8 -6.69 -0.36 -32.98
C ARG A 8 -7.69 -0.21 -31.80
N ARG A 9 -8.31 0.97 -31.62
CA ARG A 9 -9.36 1.26 -30.64
C ARG A 9 -10.72 0.59 -30.94
N ASP A 10 -10.99 0.20 -32.19
CA ASP A 10 -12.26 -0.45 -32.56
C ASP A 10 -12.25 -1.97 -32.27
N TYR A 11 -11.07 -2.57 -32.04
CA TYR A 11 -10.95 -4.00 -31.69
C TYR A 11 -11.34 -4.29 -30.23
N LEU A 12 -11.16 -3.33 -29.32
CA LEU A 12 -11.48 -3.49 -27.90
C LEU A 12 -12.97 -3.29 -27.59
N LYS A 13 -13.70 -2.53 -28.42
CA LYS A 13 -15.16 -2.38 -28.27
C LYS A 13 -15.98 -3.52 -28.91
N MET A 14 -15.41 -4.27 -29.85
CA MET A 14 -16.08 -5.42 -30.48
C MET A 14 -15.83 -6.76 -29.76
N ALA A 15 -14.87 -6.83 -28.83
CA ALA A 15 -14.68 -8.00 -27.97
C ALA A 15 -15.71 -8.08 -26.81
N ALA A 16 -16.40 -6.98 -26.50
CA ALA A 16 -17.39 -6.90 -25.43
C ALA A 16 -18.84 -7.23 -25.87
N LEU A 17 -19.10 -7.52 -27.15
CA LEU A 17 -20.46 -7.80 -27.67
C LEU A 17 -20.56 -9.09 -28.52
N GLY A 18 -19.55 -9.97 -28.47
CA GLY A 18 -19.42 -11.12 -29.38
C GLY A 18 -19.37 -12.51 -28.75
N GLY A 19 -19.94 -12.71 -27.54
CA GLY A 19 -19.97 -14.01 -26.86
C GLY A 19 -21.25 -14.83 -27.07
N GLY A 20 -22.09 -14.48 -28.05
CA GLY A 20 -23.38 -15.12 -28.31
C GLY A 20 -23.42 -15.89 -29.64
N VAL A 21 -23.46 -17.22 -29.53
CA VAL A 21 -23.98 -18.19 -30.52
C VAL A 21 -23.20 -18.43 -31.83
N THR A 22 -22.57 -19.61 -31.94
CA THR A 22 -22.52 -20.42 -33.18
C THR A 22 -22.10 -21.86 -32.81
N ALA A 23 -23.03 -22.79 -32.63
CA ALA A 23 -23.58 -23.71 -33.63
C ALA A 23 -22.58 -24.77 -34.18
N ILE A 24 -22.73 -25.99 -33.63
CA ILE A 24 -22.88 -27.29 -34.31
C ILE A 24 -22.27 -27.41 -35.73
N ALA A 25 -21.26 -28.29 -35.86
CA ALA A 25 -21.29 -29.48 -36.75
C ALA A 25 -19.92 -30.18 -36.83
N GLY A 26 -19.90 -31.52 -36.65
CA GLY A 26 -18.81 -32.34 -37.20
C GLY A 26 -18.41 -33.66 -36.52
N CYS A 27 -19.36 -34.61 -36.35
CA CYS A 27 -19.25 -36.10 -36.43
C CYS A 27 -17.84 -36.75 -36.33
N SER A 28 -17.55 -37.79 -35.54
CA SER A 28 -18.23 -39.08 -35.27
C SER A 28 -17.29 -39.89 -34.33
N THR A 29 -17.69 -40.67 -33.34
CA THR A 29 -18.51 -41.89 -33.35
C THR A 29 -18.67 -42.36 -31.90
N VAL A 30 -19.88 -42.46 -31.35
CA VAL A 30 -20.24 -43.52 -30.39
C VAL A 30 -21.70 -43.89 -30.63
N ARG A 31 -21.94 -45.20 -30.68
CA ARG A 31 -23.20 -45.89 -30.90
C ARG A 31 -24.23 -45.57 -29.81
N ASP A 32 -25.48 -45.49 -30.25
CA ASP A 32 -26.71 -45.46 -29.45
C ASP A 32 -26.73 -46.56 -28.37
N ASP A 33 -27.15 -46.18 -27.16
CA ASP A 33 -28.18 -46.87 -26.38
C ASP A 33 -28.63 -45.93 -25.22
N GLU A 34 -29.90 -45.51 -25.24
CA GLU A 34 -30.65 -44.96 -24.11
C GLU A 34 -31.89 -45.85 -23.89
N PRO A 35 -32.62 -45.79 -22.75
CA PRO A 35 -32.29 -45.20 -21.44
C PRO A 35 -32.64 -46.14 -20.26
N SER A 36 -32.10 -45.88 -19.07
CA SER A 36 -32.76 -46.33 -17.83
C SER A 36 -32.57 -45.32 -16.69
N ASP A 37 -33.67 -44.66 -16.34
CA ASP A 37 -34.06 -44.11 -15.04
C ASP A 37 -32.95 -43.47 -14.18
N VAL A 38 -32.70 -42.18 -14.40
CA VAL A 38 -32.10 -41.32 -13.37
C VAL A 38 -33.20 -40.81 -12.47
N ALA A 39 -33.25 -41.36 -11.25
CA ALA A 39 -33.98 -40.80 -10.14
C ALA A 39 -33.57 -39.33 -9.94
N ARG A 40 -34.56 -38.44 -9.79
CA ARG A 40 -34.36 -37.07 -9.33
C ARG A 40 -33.69 -37.10 -7.95
N GLY A 41 -32.38 -36.87 -7.91
CA GLY A 41 -31.65 -36.55 -6.69
C GLY A 41 -31.72 -35.05 -6.46
N ASN A 42 -32.36 -34.62 -5.37
CA ASN A 42 -32.15 -33.31 -4.75
C ASN A 42 -30.77 -33.31 -4.08
N GLY A 43 -29.70 -33.23 -4.87
CA GLY A 43 -28.36 -32.98 -4.36
C GLY A 43 -27.98 -31.56 -4.73
N GLY A 44 -27.89 -30.67 -3.74
CA GLY A 44 -27.07 -29.46 -3.91
C GLY A 44 -25.62 -29.88 -4.22
N PRO A 45 -24.79 -28.98 -4.77
CA PRO A 45 -23.39 -29.29 -5.00
C PRO A 45 -22.75 -29.79 -3.69
N ASP A 46 -22.08 -30.95 -3.75
CA ASP A 46 -21.29 -31.44 -2.63
C ASP A 46 -20.26 -30.35 -2.27
N PRO A 47 -20.00 -30.10 -0.97
CA PRO A 47 -19.03 -29.10 -0.58
C PRO A 47 -17.65 -29.42 -1.15
N PRO A 48 -16.84 -28.40 -1.47
CA PRO A 48 -15.50 -28.61 -1.98
C PRO A 48 -14.67 -29.41 -0.96
N GLU A 49 -14.38 -30.68 -1.27
CA GLU A 49 -13.50 -31.51 -0.42
C GLU A 49 -12.05 -31.08 -0.62
N ILE A 50 -11.52 -30.33 0.35
CA ILE A 50 -10.09 -30.10 0.48
C ILE A 50 -9.50 -31.08 1.49
N PRO A 51 -8.41 -31.80 1.16
CA PRO A 51 -7.71 -32.63 2.15
C PRO A 51 -7.31 -31.78 3.35
N SER A 52 -7.68 -32.18 4.57
CA SER A 52 -7.37 -31.42 5.81
C SER A 52 -5.88 -31.08 5.91
N LEU A 53 -5.01 -32.00 5.48
CA LEU A 53 -3.57 -31.82 5.41
C LEU A 53 -3.14 -30.57 4.59
N ARG A 54 -3.90 -30.20 3.55
CA ARG A 54 -3.63 -29.01 2.72
C ARG A 54 -3.85 -27.73 3.52
N LEU A 55 -4.90 -27.69 4.34
CA LEU A 55 -5.17 -26.58 5.26
C LEU A 55 -4.12 -26.59 6.39
N ASP A 56 -3.91 -27.73 7.04
CA ASP A 56 -3.01 -27.87 8.21
C ASP A 56 -1.53 -27.53 7.92
N THR A 57 -1.12 -27.52 6.65
CA THR A 57 0.27 -27.27 6.22
C THR A 57 0.44 -25.99 5.41
N ALA A 58 -0.62 -25.18 5.29
CA ALA A 58 -0.54 -23.91 4.56
C ALA A 58 0.02 -22.81 5.46
N ASP A 59 1.16 -22.26 5.05
CA ASP A 59 1.84 -21.09 5.64
C ASP A 59 1.79 -19.89 4.68
N PHE A 60 2.10 -18.69 5.18
CA PHE A 60 2.31 -17.50 4.34
C PHE A 60 3.41 -17.72 3.30
N ALA A 61 3.18 -17.20 2.10
CA ALA A 61 4.13 -17.30 1.00
C ALA A 61 5.16 -16.15 1.04
N SER A 62 6.43 -16.45 0.79
CA SER A 62 7.47 -15.41 0.65
C SER A 62 7.49 -14.83 -0.75
N VAL A 63 8.04 -13.62 -0.92
CA VAL A 63 8.13 -12.96 -2.23
C VAL A 63 8.93 -13.81 -3.24
N ARG A 64 9.98 -14.51 -2.77
CA ARG A 64 10.84 -15.35 -3.61
C ARG A 64 10.15 -16.62 -4.13
N GLN A 65 8.95 -16.94 -3.63
CA GLN A 65 8.13 -18.02 -4.20
C GLN A 65 7.35 -17.58 -5.44
N PHE A 66 7.39 -16.29 -5.77
CA PHE A 66 6.83 -15.71 -6.98
C PHE A 66 7.96 -15.21 -7.89
N ASP A 67 7.73 -15.27 -9.20
CA ASP A 67 8.42 -14.37 -10.13
C ASP A 67 7.64 -13.05 -10.20
N ASN A 68 8.25 -11.99 -10.74
CA ASN A 68 7.68 -10.64 -10.74
C ASN A 68 6.28 -10.63 -11.41
N GLU A 69 6.14 -11.24 -12.59
CA GLU A 69 4.85 -11.34 -13.31
C GLU A 69 3.76 -12.10 -12.50
N ASN A 70 4.12 -13.21 -11.84
CA ASN A 70 3.18 -13.95 -11.00
C ASN A 70 2.83 -13.18 -9.73
N TYR A 71 3.78 -12.43 -9.16
CA TYR A 71 3.55 -11.61 -7.97
C TYR A 71 2.52 -10.53 -8.26
N GLU A 72 2.74 -9.72 -9.31
CA GLU A 72 1.81 -8.69 -9.76
C GLU A 72 0.42 -9.28 -10.02
N ARG A 73 0.34 -10.39 -10.76
CA ARG A 73 -0.95 -11.05 -11.03
C ARG A 73 -1.68 -11.45 -9.75
N ILE A 74 -0.96 -11.98 -8.75
CA ILE A 74 -1.52 -12.47 -7.49
C ILE A 74 -1.93 -11.33 -6.55
N HIS A 75 -1.24 -10.20 -6.56
CA HIS A 75 -1.53 -9.11 -5.63
C HIS A 75 -2.37 -7.98 -6.24
N ALA A 76 -2.46 -7.89 -7.57
CA ALA A 76 -3.30 -6.93 -8.28
C ALA A 76 -4.64 -7.52 -8.76
N THR A 77 -4.63 -8.72 -9.37
CA THR A 77 -5.86 -9.28 -9.97
C THR A 77 -6.55 -10.29 -9.06
N ARG A 78 -5.79 -11.16 -8.40
CA ARG A 78 -6.37 -12.22 -7.57
C ARG A 78 -7.04 -11.69 -6.30
N LYS A 79 -6.58 -10.59 -5.71
CA LYS A 79 -7.23 -9.95 -4.57
C LYS A 79 -8.72 -9.64 -4.88
N ARG A 80 -9.00 -8.96 -6.00
CA ARG A 80 -10.38 -8.72 -6.45
C ARG A 80 -11.17 -10.02 -6.62
N ARG A 81 -10.56 -11.01 -7.28
CA ARG A 81 -11.21 -12.30 -7.51
C ARG A 81 -11.56 -13.04 -6.21
N ALA A 82 -10.69 -13.00 -5.21
CA ALA A 82 -10.93 -13.57 -3.90
C ALA A 82 -12.07 -12.85 -3.17
N ILE A 83 -12.16 -11.51 -3.29
CA ILE A 83 -13.28 -10.73 -2.75
C ILE A 83 -14.59 -11.13 -3.45
N GLU A 84 -14.62 -11.16 -4.78
CA GLU A 84 -15.80 -11.61 -5.55
C GLU A 84 -16.23 -13.03 -5.18
N THR A 85 -15.27 -13.92 -4.93
CA THR A 85 -15.53 -15.29 -4.47
C THR A 85 -16.17 -15.29 -3.09
N LEU A 86 -15.68 -14.47 -2.16
CA LEU A 86 -16.25 -14.32 -0.83
C LEU A 86 -17.68 -13.73 -0.87
N LEU A 87 -17.91 -12.73 -1.72
CA LEU A 87 -19.21 -12.09 -1.94
C LEU A 87 -20.22 -12.95 -2.72
N SER A 88 -19.79 -14.09 -3.27
CA SER A 88 -20.70 -15.06 -3.91
C SER A 88 -21.48 -15.90 -2.90
N ASP A 89 -21.05 -15.92 -1.63
CA ASP A 89 -21.82 -16.52 -0.54
C ASP A 89 -23.02 -15.60 -0.19
N PRO A 90 -24.27 -16.10 -0.22
CA PRO A 90 -25.45 -15.26 -0.01
C PRO A 90 -25.48 -14.57 1.36
N THR A 91 -25.01 -15.22 2.43
CA THR A 91 -25.02 -14.62 3.76
C THR A 91 -23.95 -13.53 3.89
N VAL A 92 -22.78 -13.74 3.28
CA VAL A 92 -21.76 -12.69 3.19
C VAL A 92 -22.23 -11.52 2.35
N ASN A 93 -22.83 -11.79 1.18
CA ASN A 93 -23.36 -10.77 0.28
C ASN A 93 -24.37 -9.88 1.02
N ASP A 94 -25.37 -10.50 1.68
CA ASP A 94 -26.38 -9.79 2.48
C ASP A 94 -25.74 -8.89 3.54
N TYR A 95 -24.70 -9.36 4.24
CA TYR A 95 -24.01 -8.53 5.23
C TYR A 95 -23.27 -7.34 4.62
N VAL A 96 -22.56 -7.56 3.51
CA VAL A 96 -21.70 -6.53 2.90
C VAL A 96 -22.51 -5.48 2.17
N SER A 97 -23.63 -5.86 1.54
CA SER A 97 -24.54 -4.92 0.87
C SER A 97 -25.14 -3.87 1.81
N ASP A 98 -25.28 -4.19 3.10
CA ASP A 98 -25.80 -3.28 4.12
C ASP A 98 -24.73 -2.36 4.74
N TRP A 99 -23.46 -2.44 4.31
CA TRP A 99 -22.40 -1.61 4.88
C TRP A 99 -22.34 -0.21 4.29
N ILE A 100 -21.92 0.76 5.10
CA ILE A 100 -21.69 2.15 4.69
C ILE A 100 -20.21 2.45 4.34
N GLY A 101 -19.35 1.43 4.48
CA GLY A 101 -17.91 1.51 4.32
C GLY A 101 -17.27 0.13 4.35
N GLY A 102 -16.00 0.02 3.98
CA GLY A 102 -15.34 -1.27 3.89
C GLY A 102 -13.81 -1.19 3.98
N PHE A 103 -13.25 -2.13 4.72
CA PHE A 103 -11.83 -2.44 4.78
C PHE A 103 -11.59 -3.90 4.39
N GLU A 104 -10.57 -4.15 3.59
CA GLU A 104 -10.17 -5.49 3.20
C GLU A 104 -8.66 -5.73 3.40
N ALA A 105 -8.33 -6.95 3.83
CA ALA A 105 -6.96 -7.43 3.89
C ALA A 105 -6.83 -8.74 3.09
N TYR A 106 -5.74 -8.87 2.36
CA TYR A 106 -5.46 -10.00 1.47
C TYR A 106 -4.01 -10.42 1.60
N GLU A 107 -3.79 -11.70 1.84
CA GLU A 107 -2.46 -12.31 1.84
C GLU A 107 -2.49 -13.66 1.14
N VAL A 108 -1.31 -14.11 0.72
CA VAL A 108 -1.17 -15.34 -0.05
C VAL A 108 -0.57 -16.40 0.83
N LEU A 109 -1.22 -17.56 0.83
CA LEU A 109 -0.72 -18.74 1.48
C LEU A 109 -0.11 -19.70 0.43
N THR A 110 0.70 -20.60 0.94
CA THR A 110 1.17 -21.77 0.21
C THR A 110 -0.01 -22.71 -0.09
N ASN A 111 0.27 -23.85 -0.74
CA ASN A 111 -0.77 -24.84 -1.06
C ASN A 111 -1.95 -24.30 -1.88
N HIS A 112 -1.75 -23.30 -2.73
CA HIS A 112 -2.84 -22.79 -3.57
C HIS A 112 -3.99 -22.13 -2.80
N LEU A 113 -3.69 -21.53 -1.65
CA LEU A 113 -4.68 -20.81 -0.85
C LEU A 113 -4.40 -19.30 -0.84
N GLU A 114 -5.48 -18.54 -0.75
CA GLU A 114 -5.52 -17.09 -0.58
C GLU A 114 -6.35 -16.80 0.67
N THR A 115 -5.86 -15.93 1.55
CA THR A 115 -6.58 -15.52 2.75
C THR A 115 -7.06 -14.09 2.58
N ILE A 116 -8.36 -13.88 2.82
CA ILE A 116 -9.03 -12.60 2.61
C ILE A 116 -9.91 -12.30 3.82
N SER A 117 -9.98 -11.04 4.20
CA SER A 117 -10.96 -10.55 5.16
C SER A 117 -11.66 -9.30 4.63
N LEU A 118 -12.94 -9.16 4.93
CA LEU A 118 -13.74 -7.95 4.73
C LEU A 118 -14.25 -7.49 6.08
N GLN A 119 -14.25 -6.18 6.34
CA GLN A 119 -14.90 -5.61 7.51
C GLN A 119 -15.54 -4.26 7.20
N GLY A 120 -16.71 -4.02 7.77
CA GLY A 120 -17.44 -2.77 7.57
C GLY A 120 -18.57 -2.60 8.58
N PRO A 121 -18.99 -1.35 8.84
CA PRO A 121 -20.12 -1.01 9.69
C PRO A 121 -21.39 -0.80 8.88
N THR A 122 -22.54 -0.89 9.54
CA THR A 122 -23.85 -0.59 8.92
C THR A 122 -24.32 0.84 9.21
N GLY A 123 -23.55 1.62 9.97
CA GLY A 123 -23.94 2.97 10.37
C GLY A 123 -22.85 3.69 11.13
N LEU A 124 -23.01 5.00 11.25
CA LEU A 124 -22.12 5.93 11.94
C LEU A 124 -22.96 6.74 12.94
N ASP A 125 -22.47 6.90 14.17
CA ASP A 125 -23.01 7.84 15.17
C ASP A 125 -21.90 8.83 15.55
N VAL A 126 -22.22 10.12 15.58
CA VAL A 126 -21.26 11.17 15.96
C VAL A 126 -21.85 12.11 16.98
N GLN A 127 -21.14 12.29 18.10
CA GLN A 127 -21.47 13.28 19.11
C GLN A 127 -20.38 14.35 19.14
N ALA A 128 -20.73 15.56 18.72
CA ALA A 128 -19.81 16.69 18.65
C ALA A 128 -20.07 17.69 19.78
N GLU A 129 -19.01 18.11 20.47
CA GLU A 129 -19.02 19.19 21.45
C GLU A 129 -17.95 20.23 21.11
N GLY A 130 -18.20 21.49 21.46
CA GLY A 130 -17.21 22.57 21.32
C GLY A 130 -17.02 23.11 19.90
N PHE A 131 -17.49 22.44 18.84
CA PHE A 131 -17.45 23.04 17.50
C PHE A 131 -18.58 24.07 17.30
N PRO A 132 -18.33 25.22 16.64
CA PRO A 132 -17.03 25.72 16.23
C PRO A 132 -16.38 26.69 17.24
N ASP A 133 -17.11 27.12 18.26
CA ASP A 133 -16.76 28.29 19.10
C ASP A 133 -16.14 27.93 20.47
N GLY A 134 -15.89 26.65 20.72
CA GLY A 134 -15.26 26.13 21.94
C GLY A 134 -13.75 26.39 21.98
N GLU A 135 -13.13 26.09 23.12
CA GLU A 135 -11.66 26.14 23.25
C GLU A 135 -10.99 24.93 22.58
N GLU A 136 -11.72 23.83 22.44
CA GLU A 136 -11.40 22.61 21.70
C GLU A 136 -12.73 21.99 21.24
N ALA A 137 -12.77 21.42 20.04
CA ALA A 137 -13.88 20.57 19.62
C ALA A 137 -13.52 19.10 19.80
N VAL A 138 -14.48 18.33 20.31
CA VAL A 138 -14.36 16.89 20.53
C VAL A 138 -15.50 16.19 19.79
N PHE A 139 -15.14 15.20 18.99
CA PHE A 139 -16.06 14.33 18.27
C PHE A 139 -15.89 12.91 18.78
N GLU A 140 -16.90 12.39 19.45
CA GLU A 140 -16.99 10.97 19.78
C GLU A 140 -17.67 10.26 18.60
N VAL A 141 -16.92 9.40 17.92
CA VAL A 141 -17.35 8.73 16.70
C VAL A 141 -17.54 7.26 17.00
N THR A 142 -18.65 6.68 16.53
CA THR A 142 -18.92 5.24 16.65
C THR A 142 -19.35 4.66 15.31
N ALA A 143 -18.57 3.73 14.78
CA ALA A 143 -18.97 2.85 13.70
C ALA A 143 -19.79 1.69 14.28
N THR A 144 -21.07 1.64 13.94
CA THR A 144 -22.04 0.72 14.56
C THR A 144 -22.14 -0.61 13.82
N ASN A 145 -22.39 -1.68 14.60
CA ASN A 145 -22.57 -3.05 14.10
C ASN A 145 -21.47 -3.53 13.14
N ARG A 146 -20.23 -3.05 13.32
CA ARG A 146 -19.09 -3.44 12.51
C ARG A 146 -18.91 -4.95 12.59
N ARG A 147 -18.77 -5.61 11.44
CA ARG A 147 -18.52 -7.05 11.36
C ARG A 147 -17.27 -7.33 10.54
N THR A 148 -16.51 -8.36 10.93
CA THR A 148 -15.44 -8.94 10.12
C THR A 148 -15.84 -10.32 9.60
N ILE A 149 -15.50 -10.56 8.34
CA ILE A 149 -15.72 -11.79 7.58
C ILE A 149 -14.35 -12.27 7.10
N TYR A 150 -14.02 -13.54 7.35
CA TYR A 150 -12.78 -14.18 6.92
C TYR A 150 -13.08 -15.29 5.92
N GLY A 151 -12.30 -15.37 4.85
CA GLY A 151 -12.38 -16.44 3.86
C GLY A 151 -11.01 -17.01 3.51
N LEU A 152 -10.96 -18.33 3.30
CA LEU A 152 -9.88 -18.98 2.57
C LEU A 152 -10.40 -19.40 1.19
N VAL A 153 -9.68 -19.01 0.14
CA VAL A 153 -10.04 -19.27 -1.26
C VAL A 153 -9.02 -20.23 -1.89
N ASP A 154 -9.50 -21.30 -2.55
CA ASP A 154 -8.67 -22.12 -3.44
C ASP A 154 -8.44 -21.39 -4.76
N ARG A 155 -7.22 -20.88 -4.96
CA ARG A 155 -6.87 -20.08 -6.13
C ARG A 155 -6.95 -20.81 -7.47
N HIS A 156 -7.00 -22.14 -7.46
CA HIS A 156 -7.16 -22.92 -8.70
C HIS A 156 -8.60 -23.03 -9.16
N ARG A 157 -9.55 -22.96 -8.23
CA ARG A 157 -10.98 -23.22 -8.49
C ARG A 157 -11.86 -22.02 -8.26
N ASP A 158 -11.36 -20.98 -7.58
CA ASP A 158 -12.14 -19.87 -7.07
C ASP A 158 -13.29 -20.36 -6.17
N GLU A 159 -12.95 -21.22 -5.21
CA GLU A 159 -13.89 -21.84 -4.27
C GLU A 159 -13.54 -21.45 -2.83
N LEU A 160 -14.55 -21.15 -2.01
CA LEU A 160 -14.38 -20.99 -0.57
C LEU A 160 -14.16 -22.34 0.10
N VAL A 161 -13.13 -22.43 0.93
CA VAL A 161 -12.71 -23.68 1.58
C VAL A 161 -12.70 -23.56 3.10
N ALA A 162 -12.75 -22.34 3.60
CA ALA A 162 -13.08 -22.00 4.98
C ALA A 162 -13.74 -20.62 4.98
N LEU A 163 -14.70 -20.41 5.88
CA LEU A 163 -15.47 -19.17 5.99
C LEU A 163 -15.84 -18.94 7.45
N GLU A 164 -15.65 -17.72 7.95
CA GLU A 164 -16.00 -17.34 9.31
C GLU A 164 -16.48 -15.90 9.38
N THR A 165 -17.48 -15.65 10.22
CA THR A 165 -18.00 -14.31 10.50
C THR A 165 -18.00 -14.06 11.99
N THR A 166 -17.54 -12.87 12.39
CA THR A 166 -17.63 -12.39 13.78
C THR A 166 -19.05 -11.92 14.11
N ASP A 167 -19.36 -11.85 15.40
CA ASP A 167 -20.54 -11.10 15.87
C ASP A 167 -20.34 -9.59 15.60
N PRO A 168 -21.43 -8.83 15.34
CA PRO A 168 -21.34 -7.39 15.16
C PRO A 168 -20.92 -6.71 16.47
N ILE A 169 -20.01 -5.74 16.36
CA ILE A 169 -19.51 -4.93 17.47
C ILE A 169 -19.55 -3.45 17.11
N ASP A 170 -19.73 -2.58 18.10
CA ASP A 170 -19.53 -1.15 17.91
C ASP A 170 -18.05 -0.80 18.12
N VAL A 171 -17.52 0.06 17.25
CA VAL A 171 -16.13 0.52 17.30
C VAL A 171 -16.14 2.04 17.46
N SER A 172 -15.61 2.53 18.59
CA SER A 172 -15.62 3.96 18.91
C SER A 172 -14.22 4.55 19.02
N TRP A 173 -14.09 5.82 18.65
CA TRP A 173 -12.87 6.61 18.83
C TRP A 173 -13.19 8.09 18.96
N THR A 174 -12.23 8.83 19.52
CA THR A 174 -12.36 10.26 19.74
C THR A 174 -11.48 11.03 18.76
N VAL A 175 -12.01 12.10 18.20
CA VAL A 175 -11.26 13.07 17.41
C VAL A 175 -11.32 14.44 18.08
N THR A 176 -10.18 15.08 18.30
CA THR A 176 -10.11 16.43 18.86
C THR A 176 -9.57 17.44 17.85
N GLN A 177 -10.08 18.67 17.92
CA GLN A 177 -9.69 19.78 17.05
C GLN A 177 -9.41 21.04 17.86
N ASN A 178 -8.23 21.63 17.62
CA ASN A 178 -7.87 22.91 18.21
C ASN A 178 -8.57 24.08 17.49
N PRO A 179 -8.54 25.32 18.04
CA PRO A 179 -9.22 26.46 17.45
C PRO A 179 -8.83 26.78 15.99
N SER A 180 -7.55 26.61 15.63
CA SER A 180 -7.09 26.82 14.26
C SER A 180 -7.71 25.79 13.30
N GLN A 181 -7.74 24.51 13.68
CA GLN A 181 -8.39 23.45 12.90
C GLN A 181 -9.90 23.67 12.78
N MET A 182 -10.56 24.14 13.85
CA MET A 182 -11.98 24.49 13.79
C MET A 182 -12.26 25.62 12.80
N ALA A 183 -11.41 26.66 12.78
CA ALA A 183 -11.52 27.77 11.83
C ALA A 183 -11.37 27.30 10.38
N ILE A 184 -10.40 26.41 10.09
CA ILE A 184 -10.26 25.82 8.75
C ILE A 184 -11.50 24.99 8.41
N GLY A 185 -12.04 24.22 9.36
CA GLY A 185 -13.28 23.47 9.17
C GLY A 185 -14.45 24.37 8.78
N GLN A 186 -14.59 25.53 9.43
CA GLN A 186 -15.58 26.54 9.05
C GLN A 186 -15.34 27.09 7.63
N LEU A 187 -14.08 27.34 7.23
CA LEU A 187 -13.77 27.79 5.87
C LEU A 187 -14.18 26.75 4.83
N ILE A 188 -13.91 25.46 5.09
CA ILE A 188 -14.32 24.35 4.21
C ILE A 188 -15.85 24.31 4.06
N HIS A 189 -16.61 24.42 5.16
CA HIS A 189 -18.09 24.46 5.13
C HIS A 189 -18.64 25.63 4.31
N GLN A 190 -17.88 26.72 4.17
CA GLN A 190 -18.31 27.91 3.45
C GLN A 190 -18.01 27.88 1.95
N THR A 191 -17.25 26.89 1.48
CA THR A 191 -16.94 26.74 0.05
C THR A 191 -18.18 26.43 -0.78
N GLU A 192 -18.16 26.87 -2.04
CA GLU A 192 -19.29 26.67 -2.95
C GLU A 192 -19.60 25.18 -3.16
N SER A 193 -18.57 24.35 -3.35
CA SER A 193 -18.72 22.89 -3.53
C SER A 193 -19.48 22.23 -2.37
N VAL A 194 -19.11 22.56 -1.13
CA VAL A 194 -19.73 21.98 0.07
C VAL A 194 -21.16 22.51 0.28
N ARG A 195 -21.38 23.81 0.12
CA ARG A 195 -22.72 24.40 0.24
C ARG A 195 -23.70 23.91 -0.83
N ASN A 196 -23.21 23.67 -2.04
CA ASN A 196 -24.04 23.14 -3.11
C ASN A 196 -24.43 21.67 -2.85
N ALA A 197 -23.53 20.89 -2.22
CA ALA A 197 -23.78 19.48 -1.92
C ALA A 197 -24.67 19.28 -0.69
N PHE A 198 -24.44 20.01 0.40
CA PHE A 198 -25.05 19.75 1.71
C PHE A 198 -25.86 20.94 2.27
N GLY A 199 -25.73 22.15 1.70
CA GLY A 199 -26.24 23.35 2.36
C GLY A 199 -25.42 23.67 3.62
N ASP A 200 -25.99 23.42 4.80
CA ASP A 200 -25.28 23.54 6.08
C ASP A 200 -24.88 22.16 6.60
N VAL A 201 -23.59 21.82 6.49
CA VAL A 201 -23.03 20.54 6.95
C VAL A 201 -23.29 20.30 8.44
N THR A 202 -23.47 21.36 9.25
CA THR A 202 -23.74 21.20 10.68
C THR A 202 -25.13 20.64 11.00
N GLU A 203 -26.01 20.53 10.00
CA GLU A 203 -27.30 19.84 10.12
C GLU A 203 -27.18 18.30 9.97
N TYR A 204 -25.99 17.80 9.62
CA TYR A 204 -25.68 16.38 9.41
C TYR A 204 -24.84 15.80 10.57
N GLU A 205 -24.77 14.47 10.66
CA GLU A 205 -23.75 13.81 11.46
C GLU A 205 -22.45 13.78 10.67
N TRP A 206 -21.40 14.39 11.20
CA TRP A 206 -20.11 14.48 10.53
C TRP A 206 -18.96 14.56 11.53
N TYR A 207 -17.77 14.14 11.10
CA TYR A 207 -16.54 14.38 11.86
C TYR A 207 -15.36 14.70 10.91
N PRO A 208 -14.43 15.58 11.34
CA PRO A 208 -13.23 15.86 10.59
C PRO A 208 -12.13 14.82 10.89
N SER A 209 -11.22 14.66 9.94
CA SER A 209 -9.98 13.92 10.07
C SER A 209 -8.92 14.72 9.32
N TRP A 210 -8.07 15.43 10.06
CA TRP A 210 -6.94 16.14 9.47
C TRP A 210 -5.87 15.11 9.14
N LYS A 211 -5.63 14.92 7.85
CA LYS A 211 -4.67 13.95 7.33
C LYS A 211 -3.51 14.76 6.75
N GLY A 212 -2.28 14.42 7.09
CA GLY A 212 -1.13 15.23 6.68
C GLY A 212 0.20 14.72 7.24
N ALA A 213 0.23 13.42 7.55
CA ALA A 213 1.31 12.71 8.21
C ALA A 213 1.95 13.55 9.33
N ALA A 214 1.20 13.86 10.40
CA ALA A 214 1.76 14.45 11.62
C ALA A 214 2.76 15.63 11.44
N GLY A 215 2.34 16.78 10.90
CA GLY A 215 3.10 18.04 11.03
C GLY A 215 3.97 18.44 9.85
N GLY A 216 3.34 18.85 8.74
CA GLY A 216 4.03 19.49 7.61
C GLY A 216 4.58 18.54 6.54
N TYR A 217 4.27 17.24 6.58
CA TYR A 217 4.85 16.24 5.66
C TYR A 217 4.15 16.18 4.29
N ALA A 218 3.54 17.29 3.85
CA ALA A 218 2.81 17.38 2.60
C ALA A 218 3.21 18.63 1.81
N GLY A 219 3.13 18.49 0.48
CA GLY A 219 3.33 19.57 -0.49
C GLY A 219 2.14 19.60 -1.45
N ILE A 220 1.71 20.81 -1.83
CA ILE A 220 0.59 21.03 -2.74
C ILE A 220 1.12 21.77 -3.96
N GLY A 221 1.55 21.01 -4.97
CA GLY A 221 2.21 21.58 -6.14
C GLY A 221 1.29 22.44 -7.01
N GLN A 222 -0.02 22.17 -7.03
CA GLN A 222 -0.98 23.04 -7.74
C GLN A 222 -1.09 24.47 -7.17
N ALA A 223 -0.55 24.70 -5.97
CA ALA A 223 -0.45 26.00 -5.32
C ALA A 223 1.00 26.43 -5.08
N ASP A 224 1.97 25.78 -5.73
CA ASP A 224 3.41 26.02 -5.55
C ASP A 224 3.88 25.93 -4.08
N LEU A 225 3.22 25.09 -3.27
CA LEU A 225 3.53 24.94 -1.85
C LEU A 225 4.61 23.87 -1.64
N PRO A 226 5.78 24.21 -1.04
CA PRO A 226 6.87 23.28 -0.80
C PRO A 226 6.53 22.25 0.29
N HIS A 227 7.44 21.29 0.47
CA HIS A 227 7.43 20.42 1.64
C HIS A 227 7.35 21.24 2.94
N GLY A 228 6.46 20.86 3.87
CA GLY A 228 6.23 21.63 5.10
C GLY A 228 5.00 22.53 5.03
N ALA A 229 4.65 23.02 3.84
CA ALA A 229 3.76 24.17 3.69
C ALA A 229 2.29 23.81 3.41
N GLY A 230 2.03 22.59 2.94
CA GLY A 230 0.69 22.12 2.62
C GLY A 230 0.06 21.26 3.72
N SER A 231 -1.27 21.20 3.74
CA SER A 231 -2.03 20.28 4.59
C SER A 231 -3.29 19.76 3.90
N THR A 232 -3.85 18.65 4.38
CA THR A 232 -5.12 18.12 3.88
C THR A 232 -6.13 17.92 5.01
N ALA A 233 -7.41 18.04 4.66
CA ALA A 233 -8.52 17.71 5.54
C ALA A 233 -9.45 16.72 4.85
N VAL A 234 -9.94 15.78 5.62
CA VAL A 234 -10.99 14.86 5.23
C VAL A 234 -12.15 15.05 6.20
N MET A 235 -13.37 15.26 5.74
CA MET A 235 -14.56 15.19 6.59
C MET A 235 -15.44 14.07 6.11
N HIS A 236 -15.92 13.25 7.03
CA HIS A 236 -16.89 12.20 6.75
C HIS A 236 -18.26 12.73 7.15
N VAL A 237 -19.22 12.67 6.23
CA VAL A 237 -20.59 13.19 6.41
C VAL A 237 -21.56 12.04 6.15
N ASN A 238 -22.37 11.71 7.14
CA ASN A 238 -23.46 10.75 7.00
C ASN A 238 -24.67 11.46 6.35
N ASP A 239 -24.96 11.11 5.10
CA ASP A 239 -26.01 11.70 4.25
C ASP A 239 -27.06 10.63 3.97
N ASP A 240 -28.14 10.62 4.76
CA ASP A 240 -29.24 9.64 4.66
C ASP A 240 -28.81 8.15 4.69
N GLY A 241 -27.72 7.84 5.39
CA GLY A 241 -27.17 6.48 5.52
C GLY A 241 -25.99 6.21 4.58
N ASP A 242 -25.74 7.08 3.60
CA ASP A 242 -24.55 7.02 2.74
C ASP A 242 -23.42 7.86 3.34
N LEU A 243 -22.20 7.32 3.33
CA LEU A 243 -21.04 8.01 3.88
C LEU A 243 -20.29 8.80 2.81
N ARG A 244 -20.53 10.11 2.75
CA ARG A 244 -19.88 11.01 1.79
C ARG A 244 -18.64 11.65 2.38
N ILE A 245 -17.72 12.03 1.50
CA ILE A 245 -16.41 12.58 1.89
C ILE A 245 -16.23 14.00 1.37
N ILE A 246 -15.78 14.90 2.22
CA ILE A 246 -15.24 16.20 1.81
C ILE A 246 -13.72 16.11 1.91
N SER A 247 -13.02 16.32 0.79
CA SER A 247 -11.56 16.35 0.73
C SER A 247 -11.08 17.77 0.41
N ALA A 248 -10.30 18.36 1.30
CA ALA A 248 -9.79 19.72 1.16
C ALA A 248 -8.26 19.77 1.22
N PHE A 249 -7.66 20.65 0.42
CA PHE A 249 -6.25 21.01 0.49
C PHE A 249 -6.10 22.43 1.01
N ILE A 250 -5.14 22.64 1.89
CA ILE A 250 -4.98 23.87 2.67
C ILE A 250 -3.56 24.40 2.53
N ASP A 251 -3.45 25.69 2.26
CA ASP A 251 -2.22 26.45 2.45
C ASP A 251 -2.07 26.76 3.94
N GLY A 252 -1.07 26.12 4.56
CA GLY A 252 -0.76 26.26 5.98
C GLY A 252 0.38 27.24 6.26
N THR A 253 0.89 27.97 5.25
CA THR A 253 2.05 28.86 5.42
C THR A 253 1.82 29.99 6.42
N ASP A 254 0.59 30.53 6.49
CA ASP A 254 0.13 31.41 7.56
C ASP A 254 -0.86 30.66 8.47
N ILE A 255 -0.37 30.14 9.59
CA ILE A 255 -1.20 29.41 10.57
C ILE A 255 -2.32 30.27 11.19
N GLU A 256 -2.19 31.60 11.16
CA GLU A 256 -3.23 32.51 11.66
C GLU A 256 -4.30 32.79 10.59
N ASN A 257 -3.96 32.66 9.30
CA ASN A 257 -4.87 32.89 8.16
C ASN A 257 -4.70 31.81 7.08
N PRO A 258 -5.06 30.55 7.36
CA PRO A 258 -4.95 29.47 6.38
C PRO A 258 -5.89 29.70 5.20
N GLU A 259 -5.45 29.33 3.99
CA GLU A 259 -6.24 29.43 2.77
C GLU A 259 -6.66 28.06 2.26
N ILE A 260 -7.89 27.96 1.73
CA ILE A 260 -8.38 26.74 1.11
C ILE A 260 -7.96 26.74 -0.36
N VAL A 261 -7.08 25.80 -0.72
CA VAL A 261 -6.55 25.66 -2.09
C VAL A 261 -7.55 24.96 -2.99
N ASP A 262 -8.13 23.85 -2.52
CA ASP A 262 -9.06 23.03 -3.29
C ASP A 262 -10.01 22.26 -2.38
N VAL A 263 -11.25 22.02 -2.83
CA VAL A 263 -12.26 21.21 -2.12
C VAL A 263 -13.08 20.39 -3.09
N ALA A 264 -13.08 19.07 -2.87
CA ALA A 264 -13.89 18.10 -3.58
C ALA A 264 -14.89 17.40 -2.63
N VAL A 265 -16.11 17.17 -3.11
CA VAL A 265 -17.10 16.32 -2.43
C VAL A 265 -17.18 15.01 -3.20
N LEU A 266 -16.88 13.90 -2.53
CA LEU A 266 -16.86 12.56 -3.10
C LEU A 266 -18.06 11.77 -2.59
N GLU A 267 -18.69 11.02 -3.49
CA GLU A 267 -19.77 10.09 -3.14
C GLU A 267 -19.24 8.90 -2.36
N ASN A 268 -18.06 8.41 -2.72
CA ASN A 268 -17.45 7.22 -2.13
C ASN A 268 -16.01 7.47 -1.69
N ALA A 269 -15.58 6.76 -0.65
CA ALA A 269 -14.19 6.80 -0.21
C ALA A 269 -13.23 6.04 -1.14
N VAL A 270 -13.72 4.99 -1.81
CA VAL A 270 -12.97 4.19 -2.80
C VAL A 270 -13.74 4.19 -4.13
N GLU A 271 -13.06 4.04 -5.26
CA GLU A 271 -13.72 3.98 -6.58
C GLU A 271 -14.68 2.78 -6.73
N PHE A 272 -14.39 1.66 -6.06
CA PHE A 272 -15.18 0.43 -6.08
C PHE A 272 -15.44 -0.05 -4.64
N PRO A 273 -16.44 0.49 -3.94
CA PRO A 273 -16.73 0.13 -2.56
C PRO A 273 -17.33 -1.28 -2.46
N LEU A 274 -17.06 -1.97 -1.35
CA LEU A 274 -17.50 -3.35 -1.14
C LEU A 274 -19.03 -3.54 -1.24
N PRO A 275 -19.88 -2.65 -0.69
CA PRO A 275 -21.33 -2.74 -0.82
C PRO A 275 -21.79 -2.73 -2.29
N GLU A 276 -21.34 -1.75 -3.07
CA GLU A 276 -21.66 -1.68 -4.50
C GLU A 276 -21.13 -2.89 -5.27
N LEU A 277 -19.93 -3.40 -4.93
CA LEU A 277 -19.42 -4.62 -5.54
C LEU A 277 -20.32 -5.83 -5.24
N ALA A 278 -20.81 -5.96 -4.00
CA ALA A 278 -21.71 -7.03 -3.60
C ALA A 278 -23.03 -7.00 -4.40
N GLU A 279 -23.59 -5.82 -4.65
CA GLU A 279 -24.81 -5.64 -5.46
C GLU A 279 -24.64 -6.09 -6.93
N THR A 280 -23.41 -6.09 -7.45
CA THR A 280 -23.13 -6.54 -8.83
C THR A 280 -23.00 -8.05 -8.98
N ILE A 281 -22.97 -8.79 -7.85
CA ILE A 281 -22.73 -10.23 -7.81
C ILE A 281 -24.06 -10.95 -7.55
N GLU A 282 -24.39 -11.93 -8.38
CA GLU A 282 -25.50 -12.84 -8.11
C GLU A 282 -25.02 -13.92 -7.12
N PRO A 283 -25.52 -13.92 -5.87
CA PRO A 283 -25.07 -14.89 -4.87
C PRO A 283 -25.58 -16.30 -5.18
N ALA A 284 -24.88 -17.31 -4.66
CA ALA A 284 -25.31 -18.71 -4.73
C ALA A 284 -26.61 -18.93 -3.95
N GLU A 285 -27.31 -20.05 -4.22
CA GLU A 285 -28.59 -20.36 -3.56
C GLU A 285 -28.44 -20.66 -2.05
N THR A 286 -27.27 -21.13 -1.61
CA THR A 286 -27.03 -21.59 -0.26
C THR A 286 -25.69 -21.10 0.26
N SER A 287 -25.65 -20.65 1.52
CA SER A 287 -24.41 -20.26 2.19
C SER A 287 -23.56 -21.48 2.53
N LEU A 288 -22.24 -21.27 2.49
CA LEU A 288 -21.20 -22.20 2.89
C LEU A 288 -20.79 -22.03 4.35
N LEU A 289 -21.27 -21.01 5.07
CA LEU A 289 -20.83 -20.67 6.44
C LEU A 289 -20.96 -21.83 7.45
N GLU A 290 -21.98 -22.66 7.31
CA GLU A 290 -22.19 -23.85 8.15
C GLU A 290 -21.68 -25.15 7.51
N VAL A 291 -21.13 -25.06 6.30
CA VAL A 291 -20.74 -26.20 5.45
C VAL A 291 -19.22 -26.38 5.42
N VAL A 292 -18.47 -25.28 5.28
CA VAL A 292 -17.01 -25.26 5.34
C VAL A 292 -16.53 -24.97 6.77
N PRO A 293 -15.31 -25.36 7.16
CA PRO A 293 -14.77 -24.99 8.47
C PRO A 293 -14.59 -23.48 8.64
N GLY A 294 -14.49 -23.03 9.89
CA GLY A 294 -14.03 -21.67 10.20
C GLY A 294 -12.57 -21.44 9.79
N VAL A 295 -12.17 -20.18 9.68
CA VAL A 295 -10.81 -19.81 9.22
C VAL A 295 -9.86 -19.82 10.41
N PRO A 296 -8.84 -20.70 10.43
CA PRO A 296 -7.89 -20.76 11.54
C PRO A 296 -7.18 -19.42 11.75
N THR A 297 -7.05 -18.97 13.00
CA THR A 297 -6.49 -17.64 13.34
C THR A 297 -5.11 -17.43 12.73
N GLU A 298 -4.27 -18.46 12.71
CA GLU A 298 -2.93 -18.42 12.16
C GLU A 298 -2.88 -18.19 10.64
N GLN A 299 -3.97 -18.51 9.93
CA GLN A 299 -4.14 -18.35 8.48
C GLN A 299 -4.94 -17.11 8.10
N ARG A 300 -5.49 -16.36 9.06
CA ARG A 300 -6.16 -15.09 8.78
C ARG A 300 -5.12 -14.02 8.38
N PRO A 301 -5.51 -13.01 7.59
CA PRO A 301 -4.59 -11.93 7.24
C PRO A 301 -4.06 -11.25 8.51
N TYR A 302 -2.75 -11.02 8.60
CA TYR A 302 -2.09 -10.46 9.78
C TYR A 302 -2.65 -9.10 10.19
N TYR A 303 -3.14 -8.32 9.23
CA TYR A 303 -3.67 -6.97 9.44
C TYR A 303 -5.04 -6.97 10.14
N THR A 304 -5.79 -8.07 10.10
CA THR A 304 -7.19 -8.15 10.55
C THR A 304 -7.51 -9.41 11.34
N ALA A 305 -6.51 -10.23 11.67
CA ALA A 305 -6.69 -11.57 12.22
C ALA A 305 -7.49 -11.63 13.54
N ASN A 306 -7.32 -10.63 14.41
CA ASN A 306 -7.92 -10.59 15.75
C ASN A 306 -9.25 -9.84 15.70
N ASP A 307 -10.32 -10.52 15.28
CA ASP A 307 -11.67 -9.98 15.15
C ASP A 307 -11.73 -8.65 14.37
N GLY A 308 -10.89 -8.51 13.36
CA GLY A 308 -10.77 -7.33 12.50
C GLY A 308 -9.63 -6.39 12.86
N TYR A 309 -8.81 -6.73 13.87
CA TYR A 309 -7.63 -5.97 14.27
C TYR A 309 -6.34 -6.74 13.96
N HIS A 310 -5.21 -6.02 14.03
CA HIS A 310 -3.89 -6.58 13.85
C HIS A 310 -3.60 -7.76 14.78
N ARG A 311 -2.92 -8.78 14.23
CA ARG A 311 -2.14 -9.73 15.02
C ARG A 311 -0.77 -9.13 15.30
N VAL A 312 -0.49 -8.87 16.58
CA VAL A 312 0.77 -8.28 17.03
C VAL A 312 1.49 -9.29 17.92
N GLU A 313 2.50 -9.92 17.33
CA GLU A 313 3.34 -10.98 17.89
C GLU A 313 4.82 -10.68 17.56
N PRO A 314 5.38 -9.57 18.10
CA PRO A 314 6.75 -9.16 17.79
C PRO A 314 7.74 -10.25 18.22
N PRO A 315 8.79 -10.52 17.41
CA PRO A 315 9.86 -11.43 17.82
C PRO A 315 10.69 -10.82 18.97
N GLU A 316 11.65 -11.58 19.51
CA GLU A 316 12.68 -11.01 20.38
C GLU A 316 13.45 -9.89 19.63
N GLU A 317 13.87 -8.84 20.34
CA GLU A 317 14.60 -7.68 19.77
C GLU A 317 15.94 -8.08 19.10
N SER A 318 16.48 -9.24 19.44
CA SER A 318 17.66 -9.83 18.82
C SER A 318 17.46 -11.34 18.70
N PHE A 319 17.74 -11.92 17.52
CA PHE A 319 17.61 -13.35 17.29
C PHE A 319 18.52 -13.86 16.17
N GLU A 320 18.82 -15.17 16.20
CA GLU A 320 19.60 -15.86 15.17
C GLU A 320 18.75 -16.90 14.43
N ARG A 321 18.81 -16.89 13.09
CA ARG A 321 18.07 -17.83 12.25
C ARG A 321 18.66 -17.93 10.85
N ASP A 322 18.78 -19.15 10.32
CA ASP A 322 19.16 -19.39 8.91
C ASP A 322 20.47 -18.67 8.51
N GLY A 323 21.46 -18.63 9.42
CA GLY A 323 22.75 -17.95 9.21
C GLY A 323 22.75 -16.45 9.54
N TRP A 324 21.58 -15.85 9.71
CA TRP A 324 21.43 -14.44 10.07
C TRP A 324 21.39 -14.23 11.58
N ALA A 325 22.08 -13.20 12.07
CA ALA A 325 21.78 -12.59 13.36
C ALA A 325 21.20 -11.20 13.08
N VAL A 326 19.99 -10.95 13.58
CA VAL A 326 19.24 -9.70 13.34
C VAL A 326 18.92 -9.06 14.68
N GLU A 327 19.13 -7.76 14.78
CA GLU A 327 18.60 -6.93 15.87
C GLU A 327 17.64 -5.91 15.29
N TRP A 328 16.60 -5.56 16.05
CA TRP A 328 15.62 -4.56 15.64
C TRP A 328 15.20 -3.64 16.77
N GLU A 329 14.91 -2.40 16.41
CA GLU A 329 14.43 -1.35 17.31
C GLU A 329 13.03 -0.86 16.89
N PRO A 330 12.13 -0.57 17.84
CA PRO A 330 10.80 -0.04 17.53
C PRO A 330 10.82 1.22 16.65
N ALA A 331 9.74 1.40 15.89
CA ALA A 331 9.60 2.53 14.99
C ALA A 331 9.15 3.81 15.72
N ASP A 332 10.03 4.82 15.73
CA ASP A 332 9.68 6.18 16.16
C ASP A 332 9.12 7.01 14.98
N THR A 333 9.94 7.28 13.96
CA THR A 333 9.55 8.06 12.77
C THR A 333 10.03 7.49 11.43
N GLN A 334 10.98 6.54 11.42
CA GLN A 334 11.63 6.02 10.20
C GLN A 334 11.33 4.55 9.92
N GLY A 335 10.22 4.05 10.44
CA GLY A 335 9.95 2.62 10.47
C GLY A 335 10.84 1.91 11.49
N VAL A 336 10.81 0.59 11.48
CA VAL A 336 11.69 -0.23 12.34
C VAL A 336 13.12 -0.09 11.86
N THR A 337 14.06 0.10 12.79
CA THR A 337 15.49 0.05 12.49
C THR A 337 15.98 -1.38 12.64
N LEU A 338 16.68 -1.91 11.63
CA LEU A 338 17.27 -3.25 11.63
C LEU A 338 18.80 -3.17 11.56
N SER A 339 19.49 -4.04 12.28
CA SER A 339 20.90 -4.38 12.04
C SER A 339 21.01 -5.86 11.71
N ALA A 340 21.98 -6.24 10.87
CA ALA A 340 22.14 -7.64 10.51
C ALA A 340 23.59 -8.05 10.23
N SER A 341 23.89 -9.29 10.62
CA SER A 341 25.09 -10.04 10.22
C SER A 341 24.70 -11.39 9.64
N TYR A 342 25.55 -11.94 8.78
CA TYR A 342 25.37 -13.25 8.17
C TYR A 342 26.63 -14.08 8.37
N ASP A 343 26.48 -15.31 8.88
CA ASP A 343 27.58 -16.22 9.26
C ASP A 343 28.65 -15.58 10.17
N GLY A 344 28.24 -14.62 10.99
CA GLY A 344 29.09 -13.91 11.96
C GLY A 344 29.81 -12.68 11.42
N SER A 345 29.60 -12.32 10.16
CA SER A 345 30.17 -11.13 9.51
C SER A 345 29.08 -10.07 9.26
N PRO A 346 29.36 -8.77 9.49
CA PRO A 346 28.35 -7.72 9.34
C PRO A 346 27.90 -7.57 7.88
N VAL A 347 26.64 -7.17 7.69
CA VAL A 347 26.02 -6.91 6.38
C VAL A 347 25.57 -5.45 6.28
N PHE A 348 24.83 -4.99 7.28
CA PHE A 348 24.52 -3.57 7.46
C PHE A 348 24.43 -3.24 8.96
N ALA A 349 24.93 -2.07 9.34
CA ALA A 349 24.90 -1.60 10.72
C ALA A 349 23.52 -1.07 11.12
N ALA A 350 22.80 -0.46 10.18
CA ALA A 350 21.46 0.02 10.36
C ALA A 350 20.72 0.07 9.01
N MET A 351 19.46 -0.30 9.01
CA MET A 351 18.54 -0.13 7.89
C MET A 351 17.19 0.33 8.40
N ASN A 352 16.60 1.32 7.74
CA ASN A 352 15.26 1.79 8.04
C ASN A 352 14.56 2.30 6.77
N ALA A 353 13.34 2.80 6.92
CA ALA A 353 12.54 3.36 5.83
C ALA A 353 12.14 4.81 6.17
N PRO A 354 13.04 5.78 6.01
CA PRO A 354 12.82 7.14 6.51
C PRO A 354 11.58 7.82 5.98
N VAL A 355 11.23 7.55 4.72
CA VAL A 355 10.11 8.20 4.05
C VAL A 355 9.48 7.28 3.00
N THR A 356 8.18 7.40 2.82
CA THR A 356 7.48 6.91 1.65
C THR A 356 6.80 8.07 0.94
N TYR A 357 7.12 8.24 -0.34
CA TYR A 357 6.52 9.25 -1.17
C TYR A 357 5.19 8.75 -1.70
N THR A 358 4.13 9.55 -1.52
CA THR A 358 2.84 9.30 -2.16
C THR A 358 2.44 10.50 -3.00
N ALA A 359 2.73 10.40 -4.28
CA ALA A 359 2.48 11.42 -5.28
C ALA A 359 1.14 11.24 -5.96
N TYR A 360 0.48 12.34 -6.30
CA TYR A 360 -0.75 12.36 -7.07
C TYR A 360 -0.71 13.31 -8.24
N TYR A 361 -1.43 12.91 -9.30
CA TYR A 361 -1.74 13.75 -10.46
C TYR A 361 -0.48 14.39 -11.07
N LEU A 362 0.53 13.55 -11.29
CA LEU A 362 1.79 13.94 -11.90
C LEU A 362 1.66 14.10 -13.42
N PRO A 363 2.45 14.97 -14.06
CA PRO A 363 2.64 14.93 -15.49
C PRO A 363 3.26 13.59 -15.90
N PRO A 364 3.17 13.19 -17.18
CA PRO A 364 3.82 11.99 -17.69
C PRO A 364 5.33 11.99 -17.37
N ARG A 365 5.90 10.83 -17.01
CA ARG A 365 7.31 10.72 -16.59
C ARG A 365 8.30 11.15 -17.69
N GLU A 366 8.01 10.84 -18.96
CA GLU A 366 8.83 11.21 -20.14
C GLU A 366 10.32 10.82 -20.04
N GLY A 367 10.64 9.74 -19.33
CA GLY A 367 12.02 9.23 -19.19
C GLY A 367 12.88 10.00 -18.18
N ARG A 368 12.27 10.83 -17.32
CA ARG A 368 12.95 11.49 -16.19
C ARG A 368 13.06 10.53 -15.00
N ASN A 369 14.16 10.61 -14.26
CA ASN A 369 14.29 10.00 -12.93
C ASN A 369 13.31 10.63 -11.92
N THR A 370 13.11 10.00 -10.76
CA THR A 370 12.12 10.53 -9.79
C THR A 370 12.46 11.91 -9.25
N LEU A 371 13.75 12.25 -9.07
CA LEU A 371 14.14 13.60 -8.65
C LEU A 371 13.68 14.65 -9.67
N GLU A 372 14.08 14.51 -10.94
CA GLU A 372 13.74 15.46 -12.02
C GLU A 372 12.25 15.46 -12.35
N TRP A 373 11.57 14.34 -12.12
CA TRP A 373 10.15 14.24 -12.36
C TRP A 373 9.34 14.93 -11.27
N TYR A 374 9.66 14.65 -9.99
CA TYR A 374 8.94 15.20 -8.83
C TYR A 374 9.33 16.65 -8.55
N PHE A 375 10.59 17.02 -8.79
CA PHE A 375 11.18 18.29 -8.40
C PHE A 375 12.03 18.89 -9.55
N PRO A 376 11.42 19.24 -10.69
CA PRO A 376 12.13 19.66 -11.91
C PRO A 376 12.98 20.93 -11.73
N ASP A 377 12.61 21.78 -10.78
CA ASP A 377 13.33 23.03 -10.48
C ASP A 377 14.45 22.85 -9.42
N GLY A 378 14.62 21.63 -8.90
CA GLY A 378 15.62 21.31 -7.88
C GLY A 378 15.29 21.84 -6.47
N ASP A 379 14.03 22.17 -6.22
CA ASP A 379 13.51 22.62 -4.92
C ASP A 379 12.54 21.57 -4.32
N THR A 380 11.85 21.90 -3.25
CA THR A 380 10.88 21.07 -2.52
C THR A 380 9.44 21.23 -3.01
N VAL A 381 9.22 22.03 -4.06
CA VAL A 381 7.92 22.18 -4.71
C VAL A 381 7.68 21.01 -5.65
N PHE A 382 6.59 20.29 -5.40
CA PHE A 382 6.23 19.08 -6.13
C PHE A 382 5.60 19.39 -7.49
N ASN A 383 5.93 18.60 -8.52
CA ASN A 383 5.48 18.78 -9.91
C ASN A 383 4.09 18.19 -10.21
N GLY A 384 3.35 17.72 -9.20
CA GLY A 384 1.96 17.26 -9.30
C GLY A 384 1.06 17.97 -8.29
N ASP A 385 -0.17 17.53 -8.13
CA ASP A 385 -1.14 18.30 -7.32
C ASP A 385 -0.95 18.09 -5.81
N LEU A 386 -0.51 16.90 -5.39
CA LEU A 386 -0.31 16.53 -3.98
C LEU A 386 0.82 15.52 -3.82
N LEU A 387 1.71 15.76 -2.87
CA LEU A 387 2.72 14.80 -2.43
C LEU A 387 2.72 14.69 -0.89
N PHE A 388 2.77 13.46 -0.40
CA PHE A 388 3.12 13.17 0.99
C PHE A 388 4.52 12.59 1.09
N TRP A 389 5.28 13.04 2.08
CA TRP A 389 6.50 12.42 2.59
C TRP A 389 6.13 11.61 3.84
N ASP A 390 5.43 10.50 3.67
CA ASP A 390 4.90 9.73 4.78
C ASP A 390 6.03 9.14 5.65
N ILE A 391 5.96 9.42 6.95
CA ILE A 391 6.82 8.85 7.99
C ILE A 391 6.14 7.70 8.71
N HIS A 392 6.94 6.81 9.30
CA HIS A 392 6.48 5.53 9.83
C HIS A 392 6.82 5.40 11.30
N GLY A 393 5.81 5.52 12.15
CA GLY A 393 5.99 5.55 13.61
C GLY A 393 4.87 4.87 14.35
N THR A 394 5.19 4.26 15.48
CA THR A 394 4.18 3.64 16.38
C THR A 394 3.18 4.67 16.92
N VAL A 395 3.64 5.90 17.16
CA VAL A 395 2.82 7.02 17.64
C VAL A 395 2.08 7.73 16.50
N ALA A 396 2.73 7.89 15.35
CA ALA A 396 2.21 8.64 14.21
C ALA A 396 1.24 7.84 13.31
N GLY A 397 0.94 6.60 13.67
CA GLY A 397 0.08 5.71 12.90
C GLY A 397 0.58 4.29 12.88
N GLY A 398 0.59 3.62 14.05
CA GLY A 398 1.11 2.26 14.23
C GLY A 398 0.42 1.17 13.38
N PRO A 399 0.59 -0.12 13.70
CA PRO A 399 1.11 -0.66 14.96
C PRO A 399 2.65 -0.81 15.05
N GLY A 400 3.39 -0.63 13.95
CA GLY A 400 4.84 -0.88 13.89
C GLY A 400 5.17 -2.35 13.65
N MET A 401 6.04 -2.94 14.47
CA MET A 401 6.41 -4.36 14.38
C MET A 401 5.20 -5.26 14.61
N LEU A 402 4.84 -6.07 13.60
CA LEU A 402 3.74 -7.03 13.71
C LEU A 402 4.23 -8.40 14.14
N GLY A 403 5.31 -8.90 13.57
CA GLY A 403 5.80 -10.23 13.89
C GLY A 403 6.80 -10.79 12.88
N ARG A 404 7.14 -12.06 13.10
CA ARG A 404 8.09 -12.82 12.28
C ARG A 404 7.40 -14.01 11.62
N LEU A 405 7.50 -14.11 10.31
CA LEU A 405 6.97 -15.23 9.54
C LEU A 405 8.11 -16.14 9.10
N ASP A 406 8.12 -17.40 9.52
CA ASP A 406 9.13 -18.37 9.10
C ASP A 406 8.74 -19.05 7.78
N PHE A 407 9.71 -19.16 6.86
CA PHE A 407 9.54 -19.81 5.57
C PHE A 407 10.33 -21.13 5.54
N PRO A 408 9.67 -22.29 5.50
CA PRO A 408 10.37 -23.55 5.28
C PRO A 408 10.92 -23.64 3.86
N ALA A 409 12.05 -24.33 3.70
CA ALA A 409 12.62 -24.59 2.38
C ALA A 409 11.65 -25.38 1.50
N ARG A 410 11.45 -24.94 0.25
CA ARG A 410 10.54 -25.57 -0.72
C ARG A 410 11.13 -25.52 -2.12
N ASP A 411 11.25 -26.67 -2.77
CA ASP A 411 11.80 -26.82 -4.12
C ASP A 411 13.15 -26.11 -4.33
N ARG A 412 13.15 -24.94 -4.99
CA ARG A 412 14.33 -24.11 -5.28
C ARG A 412 14.43 -22.88 -4.36
N THR A 413 13.46 -22.67 -3.48
CA THR A 413 13.46 -21.58 -2.50
C THR A 413 14.06 -22.09 -1.19
N PRO A 414 15.17 -21.50 -0.72
CA PRO A 414 15.77 -21.85 0.56
C PRO A 414 14.85 -21.50 1.73
N SER A 415 15.14 -22.01 2.92
CA SER A 415 14.48 -21.52 4.13
C SER A 415 14.82 -20.05 4.37
N GLY A 416 13.98 -19.39 5.15
CA GLY A 416 14.18 -18.00 5.53
C GLY A 416 13.12 -17.53 6.50
N PHE A 417 13.05 -16.23 6.71
CA PHE A 417 12.00 -15.59 7.51
C PHE A 417 11.74 -14.18 7.00
N GLN A 418 10.56 -13.64 7.32
CA GLN A 418 10.20 -12.24 7.11
C GLN A 418 10.00 -11.57 8.47
N ILE A 419 10.57 -10.38 8.64
CA ILE A 419 10.13 -9.41 9.64
C ILE A 419 9.03 -8.58 9.00
N LYS A 420 7.86 -8.54 9.61
CA LYS A 420 6.67 -7.86 9.10
C LYS A 420 6.35 -6.65 9.96
N THR A 421 6.12 -5.50 9.32
CA THR A 421 5.69 -4.28 9.99
C THR A 421 4.45 -3.69 9.30
N HIS A 422 3.72 -2.84 10.00
CA HIS A 422 2.61 -2.12 9.40
C HIS A 422 2.45 -0.72 9.95
N PHE A 423 2.10 0.21 9.08
CA PHE A 423 1.86 1.61 9.43
C PHE A 423 0.62 2.15 8.72
N HIS A 424 -0.15 2.92 9.48
CA HIS A 424 -1.26 3.75 9.03
C HIS A 424 -1.03 5.22 9.38
N PRO A 425 -0.15 5.96 8.66
CA PRO A 425 0.16 7.33 9.03
C PRO A 425 -1.10 8.20 9.18
N SER A 426 -1.18 8.94 10.28
CA SER A 426 -2.34 9.76 10.69
C SER A 426 -3.60 8.97 11.11
N ALA A 427 -3.51 7.66 11.39
CA ALA A 427 -4.59 6.92 12.02
C ALA A 427 -4.71 7.21 13.52
N VAL A 428 -5.89 6.96 14.08
CA VAL A 428 -6.20 7.27 15.48
C VAL A 428 -5.66 6.17 16.39
N GLY A 429 -4.65 6.52 17.17
CA GLY A 429 -4.00 5.63 18.14
C GLY A 429 -3.14 4.54 17.50
N GLN A 430 -2.41 3.80 18.34
CA GLN A 430 -1.49 2.75 17.89
C GLN A 430 -2.21 1.61 17.14
N GLU A 431 -3.44 1.30 17.54
CA GLU A 431 -4.26 0.26 16.92
C GLU A 431 -4.91 0.70 15.60
N SER A 432 -4.85 2.01 15.28
CA SER A 432 -5.48 2.58 14.08
C SER A 432 -6.99 2.26 14.02
N VAL A 433 -7.69 2.56 15.10
CA VAL A 433 -9.08 2.12 15.32
C VAL A 433 -10.06 2.68 14.29
N ASP A 434 -9.85 3.93 13.85
CA ASP A 434 -10.62 4.57 12.77
C ASP A 434 -10.48 3.76 11.48
N PHE A 435 -9.30 3.19 11.26
CA PHE A 435 -8.99 2.41 10.08
C PHE A 435 -9.67 1.03 10.07
N HIS A 436 -9.65 0.34 11.21
CA HIS A 436 -10.30 -0.95 11.39
C HIS A 436 -11.82 -0.86 11.56
N SER A 437 -12.37 0.35 11.68
CA SER A 437 -13.82 0.59 11.64
C SER A 437 -14.45 0.25 10.29
N GLY A 438 -13.67 0.23 9.21
CA GLY A 438 -14.15 0.12 7.81
C GLY A 438 -14.39 1.48 7.13
N ILE A 439 -14.41 2.57 7.89
CA ILE A 439 -14.54 3.93 7.36
C ILE A 439 -13.14 4.49 7.06
N ARG A 440 -12.73 4.50 5.79
CA ARG A 440 -11.37 4.92 5.40
C ARG A 440 -11.33 5.79 4.14
N PHE A 441 -10.92 7.06 4.28
CA PHE A 441 -10.54 7.93 3.16
C PHE A 441 -9.36 8.82 3.51
N GLY A 442 -8.31 8.85 2.67
CA GLY A 442 -7.07 9.56 2.94
C GLY A 442 -5.91 8.69 3.49
N PRO A 443 -6.08 7.89 4.56
CA PRO A 443 -4.97 7.15 5.16
C PRO A 443 -4.48 6.00 4.28
N TYR A 444 -3.19 5.71 4.42
CA TYR A 444 -2.46 4.70 3.67
C TYR A 444 -2.11 3.50 4.53
N ASN A 445 -1.85 2.37 3.88
CA ASN A 445 -1.40 1.15 4.53
C ASN A 445 -0.04 0.79 3.99
N TYR A 446 0.98 0.89 4.85
CA TYR A 446 2.34 0.55 4.50
C TYR A 446 2.73 -0.74 5.17
N ASP A 447 3.01 -1.76 4.37
CA ASP A 447 3.70 -2.98 4.78
C ASP A 447 5.16 -2.83 4.38
N ILE A 448 6.01 -2.53 5.35
CA ILE A 448 7.45 -2.43 5.16
C ILE A 448 8.05 -3.69 5.79
N ALA A 449 8.34 -4.67 4.96
CA ALA A 449 8.77 -5.99 5.40
C ALA A 449 10.17 -6.30 4.91
N TYR A 450 10.83 -7.25 5.58
CA TYR A 450 12.23 -7.58 5.34
C TYR A 450 12.41 -9.09 5.34
N GLU A 451 12.79 -9.67 4.21
CA GLU A 451 12.97 -11.11 4.05
C GLU A 451 14.46 -11.49 4.08
N PHE A 452 14.79 -12.49 4.88
CA PHE A 452 16.14 -13.03 5.07
C PHE A 452 16.15 -14.51 4.70
N TYR A 453 17.09 -14.92 3.85
CA TYR A 453 17.16 -16.29 3.33
C TYR A 453 18.46 -17.00 3.70
N ALA A 454 18.38 -18.31 3.88
CA ALA A 454 19.49 -19.18 4.28
C ALA A 454 20.63 -19.30 3.26
N ASP A 455 20.50 -18.70 2.08
CA ASP A 455 21.54 -18.64 1.05
C ASP A 455 22.18 -17.25 0.95
N GLY A 456 22.02 -16.41 1.98
CA GLY A 456 22.59 -15.07 2.01
C GLY A 456 21.87 -14.08 1.09
N VAL A 457 20.58 -14.26 0.84
CA VAL A 457 19.76 -13.22 0.19
C VAL A 457 19.00 -12.43 1.24
N PHE A 458 19.08 -11.11 1.14
CA PHE A 458 18.25 -10.16 1.88
C PHE A 458 17.36 -9.39 0.90
N ALA A 459 16.10 -9.19 1.26
CA ALA A 459 15.15 -8.49 0.40
C ALA A 459 14.23 -7.56 1.20
N PRO A 460 14.39 -6.23 1.10
CA PRO A 460 13.32 -5.32 1.51
C PRO A 460 12.12 -5.50 0.60
N VAL A 461 10.94 -5.41 1.20
CA VAL A 461 9.66 -5.53 0.54
C VAL A 461 8.78 -4.40 0.98
N PHE A 462 8.27 -3.64 0.03
CA PHE A 462 7.30 -2.60 0.29
C PHE A 462 5.98 -3.00 -0.35
N ARG A 463 4.90 -3.02 0.44
CA ARG A 463 3.54 -3.16 -0.07
C ARG A 463 2.69 -2.00 0.38
N ARG A 464 1.88 -1.46 -0.54
CA ARG A 464 0.88 -0.44 -0.24
C ARG A 464 -0.53 -0.95 -0.51
N THR A 465 -1.44 -0.66 0.41
CA THR A 465 -2.89 -0.85 0.23
C THR A 465 -3.70 0.38 0.68
N GLY A 466 -5.01 0.36 0.47
CA GLY A 466 -5.94 1.44 0.87
C GLY A 466 -6.22 2.48 -0.22
N PRO A 467 -7.22 3.36 -0.05
CA PRO A 467 -7.63 4.33 -1.08
C PRO A 467 -6.70 5.52 -1.25
N GLY A 468 -6.09 6.03 -0.17
CA GLY A 468 -5.46 7.35 -0.23
C GLY A 468 -6.44 8.43 -0.70
N PHE A 469 -5.98 9.31 -1.59
CA PHE A 469 -6.78 10.33 -2.29
C PHE A 469 -7.11 9.92 -3.74
N THR A 470 -6.92 8.66 -4.11
CA THR A 470 -7.07 8.21 -5.50
C THR A 470 -8.45 8.51 -6.09
N THR A 471 -9.53 8.32 -5.31
CA THR A 471 -10.90 8.61 -5.77
C THR A 471 -11.09 10.09 -6.16
N LYS A 472 -10.49 11.03 -5.42
CA LYS A 472 -10.49 12.46 -5.76
C LYS A 472 -9.84 12.70 -7.12
N PHE A 473 -8.66 12.14 -7.34
CA PHE A 473 -7.91 12.38 -8.57
C PHE A 473 -8.47 11.61 -9.78
N VAL A 474 -9.11 10.46 -9.56
CA VAL A 474 -9.92 9.78 -10.60
C VAL A 474 -11.10 10.65 -11.02
N GLN A 475 -11.83 11.26 -10.07
CA GLN A 475 -12.91 12.20 -10.38
C GLN A 475 -12.37 13.41 -11.16
N GLN A 476 -11.29 14.03 -10.68
CA GLN A 476 -10.66 15.17 -11.35
C GLN A 476 -10.22 14.85 -12.78
N ALA A 477 -9.63 13.67 -13.01
CA ALA A 477 -9.26 13.22 -14.35
C ALA A 477 -10.48 13.01 -15.27
N ARG A 478 -11.62 12.52 -14.74
CA ARG A 478 -12.87 12.39 -15.49
C ARG A 478 -13.48 13.75 -15.84
N GLU A 479 -13.45 14.70 -14.91
CA GLU A 479 -13.95 16.08 -15.12
C GLU A 479 -13.11 16.84 -16.16
N ASN A 480 -11.78 16.61 -16.17
CA ASN A 480 -10.86 17.21 -17.12
C ASN A 480 -10.78 16.45 -18.46
N ALA A 481 -11.50 15.33 -18.63
CA ALA A 481 -11.40 14.47 -19.81
C ALA A 481 -11.57 15.22 -21.15
N GLU A 482 -12.43 16.26 -21.17
CA GLU A 482 -12.70 17.06 -22.35
C GLU A 482 -11.62 18.13 -22.64
N THR A 483 -10.92 18.62 -21.61
CA THR A 483 -9.91 19.69 -21.75
C THR A 483 -8.56 19.17 -22.23
N TYR A 484 -8.27 17.87 -22.05
CA TYR A 484 -7.06 17.21 -22.59
C TYR A 484 -7.04 17.10 -24.12
N GLY A 485 -8.13 17.47 -24.82
CA GLY A 485 -8.26 17.39 -26.27
C GLY A 485 -7.94 18.69 -27.04
N ASP A 486 -7.97 19.85 -26.40
CA ASP A 486 -8.03 21.15 -27.11
C ASP A 486 -6.66 21.70 -27.56
N SER A 487 -5.56 21.21 -26.98
CA SER A 487 -4.19 21.63 -27.31
C SER A 487 -3.47 20.74 -28.33
N GLY A 488 -4.10 19.64 -28.76
CA GLY A 488 -3.51 18.70 -29.72
C GLY A 488 -2.40 17.79 -29.17
N SER A 489 -2.20 17.76 -27.85
CA SER A 489 -1.28 16.86 -27.14
C SER A 489 -2.08 16.03 -26.13
N TYR A 490 -2.45 14.80 -26.51
CA TYR A 490 -3.10 13.85 -25.60
C TYR A 490 -2.04 13.17 -24.74
N VAL A 491 -1.90 13.57 -23.48
CA VAL A 491 -1.21 12.72 -22.50
C VAL A 491 -1.94 12.78 -21.16
N GLU A 492 -2.47 11.64 -20.74
CA GLU A 492 -3.19 11.45 -19.47
C GLU A 492 -2.21 11.56 -18.29
N PRO A 493 -2.58 12.24 -17.18
CA PRO A 493 -1.71 12.36 -16.02
C PRO A 493 -1.49 11.01 -15.33
N VAL A 494 -0.40 10.89 -14.57
CA VAL A 494 -0.19 9.77 -13.66
C VAL A 494 -0.96 10.06 -12.37
N LEU A 495 -2.07 9.34 -12.18
CA LEU A 495 -2.97 9.59 -11.05
C LEU A 495 -2.29 9.42 -9.69
N GLN A 496 -1.41 8.43 -9.56
CA GLN A 496 -0.71 8.14 -8.32
C GLN A 496 0.62 7.40 -8.57
N HIS A 497 1.65 7.74 -7.81
CA HIS A 497 2.97 7.06 -7.84
C HIS A 497 3.57 6.99 -6.43
N TYR A 498 4.36 5.96 -6.18
CA TYR A 498 5.01 5.67 -4.90
C TYR A 498 6.52 5.58 -5.02
N ILE A 499 7.19 5.97 -3.94
CA ILE A 499 8.60 5.65 -3.72
C ILE A 499 8.73 5.20 -2.27
N SER A 500 9.16 3.97 -2.02
CA SER A 500 9.64 3.56 -0.70
C SER A 500 11.14 3.79 -0.64
N ALA A 501 11.58 4.78 0.15
CA ALA A 501 12.99 5.06 0.33
C ALA A 501 13.53 4.20 1.48
N GLN A 502 14.30 3.18 1.12
CA GLN A 502 14.98 2.29 2.07
C GLN A 502 16.43 2.76 2.23
N ALA A 503 16.84 3.13 3.44
CA ALA A 503 18.18 3.65 3.70
C ALA A 503 19.02 2.61 4.46
N ILE A 504 20.23 2.32 3.99
CA ILE A 504 21.08 1.22 4.49
C ILE A 504 22.49 1.75 4.78
N ASP A 505 22.94 1.67 6.03
CA ASP A 505 24.34 1.86 6.42
C ASP A 505 25.10 0.55 6.18
N ILE A 506 25.62 0.42 4.96
CA ILE A 506 26.12 -0.86 4.43
C ILE A 506 27.51 -1.20 4.97
N THR A 507 27.72 -2.47 5.36
CA THR A 507 28.95 -2.94 6.02
C THR A 507 29.38 -4.30 5.50
N PRO A 508 29.87 -4.43 4.25
CA PRO A 508 30.20 -5.72 3.65
C PRO A 508 31.37 -6.39 4.40
N GLY A 509 31.09 -7.24 5.39
CA GLY A 509 32.09 -7.96 6.19
C GLY A 509 32.94 -7.09 7.13
N THR A 510 32.83 -5.76 7.06
CA THR A 510 33.58 -4.81 7.88
C THR A 510 32.78 -3.54 8.15
N GLU A 511 33.10 -2.89 9.27
CA GLU A 511 32.58 -1.56 9.62
C GLU A 511 33.50 -0.41 9.18
N ASP A 512 34.65 -0.68 8.56
CA ASP A 512 35.61 0.40 8.24
C ASP A 512 35.25 1.19 6.97
N GLY A 513 34.46 0.59 6.07
CA GLY A 513 34.03 1.20 4.81
C GLY A 513 33.85 0.16 3.69
N ALA A 514 33.41 0.61 2.52
CA ALA A 514 33.16 -0.26 1.36
C ALA A 514 33.83 0.26 0.09
N ALA A 515 34.31 -0.67 -0.76
CA ALA A 515 34.63 -0.38 -2.15
C ALA A 515 33.36 -0.56 -3.00
N VAL A 516 33.16 0.30 -4.00
CA VAL A 516 31.95 0.31 -4.83
C VAL A 516 32.28 0.01 -6.29
N GLU A 517 31.55 -0.93 -6.88
CA GLU A 517 31.63 -1.26 -8.31
C GLU A 517 30.22 -1.22 -8.92
N LEU A 518 30.12 -0.77 -10.17
CA LEU A 518 28.86 -0.71 -10.92
C LEU A 518 28.98 -1.55 -12.18
N PHE A 519 28.00 -2.43 -12.39
CA PHE A 519 27.81 -3.16 -13.64
C PHE A 519 26.58 -2.60 -14.36
N ASP A 520 26.77 -2.16 -15.60
CA ASP A 520 25.72 -1.56 -16.44
C ASP A 520 25.01 -2.58 -17.37
N GLY A 521 25.34 -3.87 -17.23
CA GLY A 521 24.88 -4.93 -18.13
C GLY A 521 25.96 -5.41 -19.10
N ASP A 522 26.99 -4.60 -19.36
CA ASP A 522 28.08 -4.90 -20.30
C ASP A 522 29.46 -4.89 -19.61
N GLU A 523 29.77 -3.88 -18.81
CA GLU A 523 31.08 -3.73 -18.16
C GLU A 523 31.00 -3.30 -16.68
N TRP A 524 32.06 -3.65 -15.94
CA TRP A 524 32.25 -3.19 -14.56
C TRP A 524 33.04 -1.89 -14.55
N THR A 525 32.55 -0.91 -13.80
CA THR A 525 33.18 0.38 -13.54
C THR A 525 33.33 0.60 -12.03
N THR A 526 34.20 1.54 -11.66
CA THR A 526 34.46 1.91 -10.26
C THR A 526 34.21 3.41 -10.12
N PRO A 527 33.01 3.82 -9.65
CA PRO A 527 32.71 5.22 -9.42
C PRO A 527 33.60 5.80 -8.32
N GLU A 528 34.24 6.94 -8.54
CA GLU A 528 35.13 7.56 -7.55
C GLU A 528 34.37 8.42 -6.54
N GLU A 529 33.23 8.98 -6.96
CA GLU A 529 32.41 9.94 -6.21
C GLU A 529 30.98 9.41 -6.03
N GLU A 530 30.25 10.04 -5.10
CA GLU A 530 28.82 9.79 -4.86
C GLU A 530 28.00 9.87 -6.15
N PHE A 531 26.91 9.10 -6.22
CA PHE A 531 26.07 9.05 -7.42
C PHE A 531 24.62 8.74 -7.14
N TYR A 532 23.78 9.10 -8.12
CA TYR A 532 22.39 8.72 -8.24
C TYR A 532 22.18 8.07 -9.60
N LEU A 533 21.52 6.91 -9.60
CA LEU A 533 21.39 6.05 -10.77
C LEU A 533 19.96 5.49 -10.89
N GLU A 534 19.36 5.65 -12.06
CA GLU A 534 18.17 4.89 -12.45
C GLU A 534 18.56 3.43 -12.72
N GLY A 535 17.81 2.50 -12.15
CA GLY A 535 18.03 1.08 -12.37
C GLY A 535 17.68 0.68 -13.79
N GLU A 536 18.51 -0.19 -14.37
CA GLU A 536 18.23 -0.88 -15.61
C GLU A 536 18.29 -2.40 -15.39
N PRO A 537 17.39 -3.19 -16.00
CA PRO A 537 17.36 -4.64 -15.87
C PRO A 537 18.70 -5.29 -16.19
N GLY A 538 19.27 -5.97 -15.20
CA GLY A 538 20.57 -6.64 -15.33
C GLY A 538 21.76 -5.82 -14.84
N GLY A 539 21.54 -4.56 -14.46
CA GLY A 539 22.52 -3.76 -13.74
C GLY A 539 22.75 -4.25 -12.31
N VAL A 540 23.93 -3.99 -11.75
CA VAL A 540 24.30 -4.36 -10.38
C VAL A 540 25.16 -3.28 -9.74
N VAL A 541 24.79 -2.84 -8.53
CA VAL A 541 25.69 -2.09 -7.66
C VAL A 541 26.29 -3.05 -6.64
N ARG A 542 27.62 -3.19 -6.63
CA ARG A 542 28.35 -4.06 -5.71
C ARG A 542 29.07 -3.23 -4.66
N PHE A 543 28.89 -3.63 -3.41
CA PHE A 543 29.62 -3.14 -2.25
C PHE A 543 30.53 -4.26 -1.75
N ARG A 544 31.82 -3.97 -1.58
CA ARG A 544 32.82 -4.97 -1.26
C ARG A 544 33.66 -4.57 -0.06
N ASN A 545 34.02 -5.56 0.76
CA ASN A 545 35.06 -5.41 1.78
C ASN A 545 36.41 -5.08 1.10
N PRO A 546 37.01 -3.89 1.34
CA PRO A 546 38.29 -3.54 0.75
C PRO A 546 39.42 -4.51 1.10
N ASP A 547 39.36 -5.11 2.29
CA ASP A 547 40.38 -6.01 2.85
C ASP A 547 39.93 -7.49 2.90
N GLY A 548 38.75 -7.80 2.34
CA GLY A 548 38.11 -9.11 2.44
C GLY A 548 37.51 -9.65 1.13
N SER A 549 36.78 -10.76 1.26
CA SER A 549 36.07 -11.42 0.16
C SER A 549 34.58 -11.13 0.14
N GLU A 550 34.04 -10.55 1.22
CA GLU A 550 32.63 -10.28 1.41
C GLU A 550 32.15 -9.22 0.40
N THR A 551 31.06 -9.51 -0.28
CA THR A 551 30.38 -8.59 -1.19
C THR A 551 28.88 -8.62 -0.96
N ILE A 552 28.24 -7.47 -1.22
CA ILE A 552 26.80 -7.28 -1.23
C ILE A 552 26.44 -6.72 -2.59
N ASP A 553 25.68 -7.47 -3.39
CA ASP A 553 25.25 -7.07 -4.73
C ASP A 553 23.78 -6.67 -4.69
N ALA A 554 23.49 -5.39 -4.92
CA ALA A 554 22.14 -4.88 -5.14
C ALA A 554 21.79 -4.98 -6.63
N VAL A 555 20.79 -5.79 -6.96
CA VAL A 555 20.33 -5.95 -8.35
C VAL A 555 19.44 -4.77 -8.74
N LEU A 556 19.66 -4.22 -9.94
CA LEU A 556 18.88 -3.13 -10.49
C LEU A 556 17.81 -3.66 -11.46
N ASP A 557 16.69 -2.96 -11.49
CA ASP A 557 15.54 -3.21 -12.37
C ASP A 557 14.85 -1.86 -12.65
N ASP A 558 13.89 -1.82 -13.58
CA ASP A 558 13.19 -0.60 -14.02
C ASP A 558 12.38 0.10 -12.90
N ASP A 559 12.09 -0.62 -11.81
CA ASP A 559 11.33 -0.13 -10.64
C ASP A 559 12.24 0.22 -9.45
N VAL A 560 13.55 0.35 -9.65
CA VAL A 560 14.51 0.68 -8.60
C VAL A 560 15.40 1.82 -9.04
N GLU A 561 15.63 2.78 -8.17
CA GLU A 561 16.72 3.75 -8.32
C GLU A 561 17.62 3.68 -7.09
N VAL A 562 18.90 4.01 -7.26
CA VAL A 562 19.90 3.91 -6.20
C VAL A 562 20.63 5.23 -6.02
N VAL A 563 20.74 5.66 -4.77
CA VAL A 563 21.63 6.76 -4.36
C VAL A 563 22.70 6.19 -3.45
N VAL A 564 23.97 6.42 -3.77
CA VAL A 564 25.11 6.05 -2.94
C VAL A 564 25.81 7.32 -2.50
N VAL A 565 25.75 7.60 -1.19
CA VAL A 565 26.36 8.77 -0.58
C VAL A 565 27.29 8.36 0.55
N ARG A 566 28.29 9.21 0.83
CA ARG A 566 29.12 9.07 2.01
C ARG A 566 28.26 9.36 3.24
N ARG A 567 28.42 8.54 4.28
CA ARG A 567 27.67 8.72 5.54
C ARG A 567 27.98 10.09 6.15
N ASP A 568 26.92 10.87 6.41
CA ASP A 568 26.98 12.18 7.07
C ASP A 568 25.91 12.27 8.17
N GLU A 569 26.30 12.67 9.38
CA GLU A 569 25.40 12.78 10.56
C GLU A 569 24.47 14.02 10.50
N SER A 570 24.68 14.90 9.52
CA SER A 570 23.82 16.06 9.27
C SER A 570 22.64 15.77 8.35
N GLU A 571 22.63 14.61 7.68
CA GLU A 571 21.60 14.19 6.75
C GLU A 571 20.53 13.34 7.45
N ILE A 572 19.35 13.23 6.84
CA ILE A 572 18.41 12.17 7.18
C ILE A 572 19.06 10.85 6.74
N GLY A 573 18.90 9.78 7.50
CA GLY A 573 19.54 8.51 7.16
C GLY A 573 19.40 7.46 8.26
N PRO A 574 19.97 6.26 8.05
CA PRO A 574 19.80 5.12 8.94
C PRO A 574 20.48 5.34 10.30
N GLY A 575 19.75 5.04 11.39
CA GLY A 575 20.22 5.12 12.78
C GLY A 575 19.53 6.21 13.64
N GLU A 576 19.67 6.11 14.97
CA GLU A 576 18.89 6.89 15.95
C GLU A 576 19.11 8.42 15.83
N SER A 577 20.36 8.88 15.68
CA SER A 577 20.68 10.31 15.66
C SER A 577 20.22 11.03 14.38
N SER A 578 20.34 10.36 13.24
CA SER A 578 19.85 10.85 11.95
C SER A 578 18.33 10.70 11.82
N ALA A 579 17.70 9.77 12.56
CA ALA A 579 16.24 9.64 12.60
C ALA A 579 15.52 10.84 13.20
N GLN A 580 16.14 11.47 14.21
CA GLN A 580 15.63 12.68 14.83
C GLN A 580 15.63 13.90 13.89
N ARG A 581 16.23 13.81 12.70
CA ARG A 581 16.23 14.91 11.72
C ARG A 581 14.89 15.12 11.03
N LEU A 582 14.06 14.07 10.94
CA LEU A 582 12.71 14.22 10.39
C LEU A 582 11.81 15.05 11.31
N VAL A 583 12.07 15.07 12.63
CA VAL A 583 11.33 15.92 13.57
C VAL A 583 11.91 17.33 13.70
N ASP A 584 13.07 17.61 13.08
CA ASP A 584 13.64 18.96 13.00
C ASP A 584 13.04 19.70 11.80
N GLU A 585 12.16 20.65 12.08
CA GLU A 585 11.38 21.40 11.06
C GLU A 585 12.26 21.94 9.92
N GLY A 586 13.46 22.46 10.23
CA GLY A 586 14.35 23.03 9.22
C GLY A 586 14.97 21.98 8.28
N THR A 587 15.45 20.86 8.84
CA THR A 587 15.99 19.75 8.04
C THR A 587 14.89 19.06 7.25
N HIS A 588 13.74 18.85 7.88
CA HIS A 588 12.55 18.23 7.31
C HIS A 588 12.02 19.00 6.10
N SER A 589 11.77 20.31 6.26
CA SER A 589 11.17 21.14 5.19
C SER A 589 12.12 21.35 4.01
N ALA A 590 13.43 21.18 4.20
CA ALA A 590 14.44 21.26 3.15
C ALA A 590 14.66 19.92 2.42
N PHE A 591 14.08 18.82 2.90
CA PHE A 591 14.23 17.51 2.30
C PHE A 591 13.24 17.31 1.14
N SER A 592 13.76 17.21 -0.09
CA SER A 592 12.96 16.85 -1.27
C SER A 592 13.13 15.36 -1.58
N HIS A 593 14.36 14.90 -1.78
CA HIS A 593 14.69 13.58 -2.31
C HIS A 593 16.08 13.12 -1.86
N PRO A 594 16.35 11.83 -1.59
CA PRO A 594 17.67 11.38 -1.14
C PRO A 594 18.83 11.75 -2.08
N ALA A 595 18.58 11.84 -3.38
CA ALA A 595 19.58 12.26 -4.37
C ALA A 595 20.09 13.71 -4.16
N GLN A 596 19.40 14.54 -3.34
CA GLN A 596 19.88 15.88 -2.97
C GLN A 596 21.21 15.85 -2.21
N TYR A 597 21.55 14.71 -1.61
CA TYR A 597 22.77 14.52 -0.84
C TYR A 597 23.99 14.19 -1.69
N VAL A 598 23.82 13.95 -3.00
CA VAL A 598 24.95 13.71 -3.92
C VAL A 598 25.68 15.03 -4.17
N ASP A 599 26.85 15.19 -3.53
CA ASP A 599 27.63 16.43 -3.54
C ASP A 599 29.03 16.29 -4.17
N GLY A 600 29.32 15.12 -4.74
CA GLY A 600 30.60 14.81 -5.39
C GLY A 600 31.72 14.43 -4.41
N ARG A 601 31.38 14.04 -3.17
CA ARG A 601 32.36 13.48 -2.22
C ARG A 601 32.90 12.12 -2.71
N PRO A 602 34.15 11.77 -2.34
CA PRO A 602 34.69 10.45 -2.65
C PRO A 602 34.02 9.35 -1.83
N ILE A 603 33.82 8.16 -2.43
CA ILE A 603 33.11 7.03 -1.80
C ILE A 603 33.97 5.78 -1.58
N GLN A 604 35.10 5.64 -2.28
CA GLN A 604 35.89 4.40 -2.23
C GLN A 604 36.57 4.21 -0.87
N GLY A 605 36.22 3.12 -0.18
CA GLY A 605 36.76 2.78 1.14
C GLY A 605 36.18 3.59 2.29
N GLU A 606 35.10 4.34 2.05
CA GLU A 606 34.43 5.16 3.06
C GLU A 606 33.19 4.42 3.62
N ARG A 607 32.64 4.93 4.73
CA ARG A 607 31.31 4.55 5.21
C ARG A 607 30.24 5.13 4.30
N LEU A 608 29.31 4.29 3.86
CA LEU A 608 28.31 4.67 2.87
C LEU A 608 26.89 4.47 3.40
N VAL A 609 26.00 5.38 3.00
CA VAL A 609 24.57 5.16 3.06
C VAL A 609 24.07 4.88 1.65
N VAL A 610 23.37 3.77 1.49
CA VAL A 610 22.73 3.36 0.25
C VAL A 610 21.24 3.59 0.40
N TRP A 611 20.68 4.43 -0.47
CA TRP A 611 19.23 4.57 -0.59
C TRP A 611 18.75 3.74 -1.77
N LEU A 612 17.93 2.73 -1.48
CA LEU A 612 17.17 2.00 -2.48
C LEU A 612 15.80 2.64 -2.58
N LEU A 613 15.54 3.28 -3.72
CA LEU A 613 14.27 3.92 -4.03
C LEU A 613 13.43 2.91 -4.81
N MET A 614 12.50 2.26 -4.11
CA MET A 614 11.66 1.23 -4.70
C MET A 614 10.38 1.88 -5.23
N LEU A 615 10.22 1.88 -6.55
CA LEU A 615 9.25 2.70 -7.28
C LEU A 615 7.96 1.93 -7.56
N GLY A 616 6.84 2.65 -7.51
CA GLY A 616 5.52 2.07 -7.76
C GLY A 616 4.57 2.94 -8.55
N SER A 617 4.31 2.58 -9.80
CA SER A 617 3.40 3.35 -10.64
C SER A 617 2.00 2.72 -10.68
N THR A 618 0.98 3.47 -10.27
CA THR A 618 -0.39 2.91 -10.21
C THR A 618 -1.07 2.77 -11.56
N ASN A 619 -0.53 3.40 -12.62
CA ASN A 619 -0.96 3.15 -14.00
C ASN A 619 -0.68 1.70 -14.46
N GLN A 620 0.08 0.92 -13.70
CA GLN A 620 0.30 -0.52 -13.90
C GLN A 620 -0.81 -1.37 -13.23
N MET A 621 -1.71 -0.76 -12.46
CA MET A 621 -2.74 -1.47 -11.72
C MET A 621 -4.09 -1.48 -12.44
N PRO A 622 -4.72 -2.66 -12.61
CA PRO A 622 -5.96 -2.78 -13.39
C PRO A 622 -7.17 -2.12 -12.72
N HIS A 623 -7.15 -1.94 -11.40
CA HIS A 623 -8.25 -1.37 -10.62
C HIS A 623 -7.68 -0.52 -9.47
N PRO A 624 -7.62 0.81 -9.57
CA PRO A 624 -7.01 1.66 -8.55
C PRO A 624 -7.85 1.83 -7.26
N SER A 625 -8.80 0.92 -7.00
CA SER A 625 -9.42 0.83 -5.68
C SER A 625 -8.42 0.33 -4.64
N GLY A 626 -8.71 0.57 -3.36
CA GLY A 626 -7.97 -0.04 -2.24
C GLY A 626 -7.84 -1.57 -2.33
N LEU A 627 -8.58 -2.21 -3.25
CA LEU A 627 -8.57 -3.63 -3.58
C LEU A 627 -7.34 -4.11 -4.36
N THR A 628 -6.37 -3.25 -4.69
CA THR A 628 -5.15 -3.65 -5.41
C THR A 628 -3.93 -3.34 -4.56
N ASN A 629 -3.08 -4.35 -4.31
CA ASN A 629 -1.88 -4.18 -3.51
C ASN A 629 -0.71 -3.82 -4.43
N PHE A 630 -0.16 -2.62 -4.30
CA PHE A 630 1.13 -2.31 -4.92
C PHE A 630 2.24 -2.99 -4.15
N VAL A 631 3.19 -3.61 -4.85
CA VAL A 631 4.37 -4.22 -4.24
C VAL A 631 5.59 -4.00 -5.11
N THR A 632 6.70 -3.69 -4.45
CA THR A 632 8.04 -3.69 -5.04
C THR A 632 8.99 -4.33 -4.03
N THR A 633 10.07 -4.92 -4.55
CA THR A 633 11.11 -5.58 -3.76
C THR A 633 12.45 -5.38 -4.44
N ASN A 634 13.52 -5.32 -3.64
CA ASN A 634 14.87 -5.44 -4.16
C ASN A 634 15.55 -6.69 -3.59
N ARG A 635 16.59 -7.20 -4.26
CA ARG A 635 17.37 -8.36 -3.79
C ARG A 635 18.83 -7.98 -3.63
N LEU A 636 19.32 -8.12 -2.41
CA LEU A 636 20.71 -7.98 -2.04
C LEU A 636 21.31 -9.38 -1.89
N TRP A 637 22.29 -9.70 -2.72
CA TRP A 637 22.96 -10.99 -2.73
C TRP A 637 24.29 -10.91 -2.01
N LEU A 638 24.44 -11.72 -0.97
CA LEU A 638 25.70 -11.85 -0.25
C LEU A 638 26.60 -12.88 -0.91
N SER A 639 27.89 -12.58 -1.01
CA SER A 639 28.90 -13.55 -1.46
C SER A 639 30.20 -13.38 -0.68
N GLY A 640 30.94 -14.47 -0.49
CA GLY A 640 32.23 -14.44 0.23
C GLY A 640 32.12 -14.30 1.76
N TYR A 641 30.90 -14.42 2.30
CA TYR A 641 30.59 -14.56 3.73
C TYR A 641 30.87 -15.97 4.26
#